data_AF-A0A933ZAG7-F1
#
_entry.id   AF-A0A933ZAG7-F1
#
_cell.length_a   1.000
_cell.length_b   1.000
_cell.length_c   1.000
_cell.angle_alpha   90.00
_cell.angle_beta   90.00
_cell.angle_gamma   90.00
#
_symmetry.space_group_name_H-M   'P 1'
#
loop_
_entity.id
_entity.type
_entity.pdbx_description
1 polymer ?
#
loop_
_entity_poly.entity_id
_entity_poly.type
_entity_poly.pdbx_seq_one_letter_code
_entity_poly.pdbx_strand_id
1 'polypeptide(L)'
;MRSLFPWIALASLIGCASDPSSSVSNAKDGSVADSSSDAADAVGKDTTQDPTPPDAPPSDVSIPTDAVEEADGTPPPADGPLVIQYPDKRVGIFYLAWHAFASDTMNQLQPADRFTLEDVVRSPSLHFSDILAKHNLLGQAASFHYHQKPKLGFYCLYRKRPSEPAYTEPDYVPDCADIPATASAHASQLWSAGVDFVYMDITNFGAWSPGADVMGLRPVEVLLEEWSALRKNGIPTPQIAAWVPASAVPAGQTPMFQRVLELYANPAFDGVLLTQQASGKKILFVVDNGGFPPDPGHLATIAAAGVIPVHLWGNLDPGPLANGVAGWMQPCTRGGGFTTIVRPGDACQQGYSSNTAIGTVLSVSASYQVGYASLPFQSSGKMGGLTLKKQFETAFGVHPDWLLVNEWNEHIAQPQPNPYEPALGSLRRSMGEGDVPGGDPGADWLWVDGYGTGFARDLEPTEQDNGAGYDLLKSCLNVYRSGHGSCDLPGEACCQLGAGMNVVMSLRGKSDGGSMTTDHVLTISEQERDTLVSSGSWAEVCNPFYGPPGLCGGGTTVDGPFLLFGDAGADRVLIYRCYSGADHFISTDPGCEGRVVEGPLGWASTVRTTEAPRMLRRCYNAPAIVHFHSVDEHCPAGMQEEAPFGYVR
;
A
#
# COMPACT_ATOMS: atom_id res chain seq x y z
N MET A 1 -6.19 19.96 -23.21
CA MET A 1 -5.09 19.75 -22.22
C MET A 1 -4.73 18.26 -22.16
N ARG A 2 -4.32 17.69 -23.31
CA ARG A 2 -3.91 16.29 -23.48
C ARG A 2 -2.53 16.32 -24.16
N SER A 3 -1.45 16.22 -23.38
CA SER A 3 -0.08 15.80 -23.81
C SER A 3 1.01 16.40 -22.90
N LEU A 4 1.06 15.98 -21.64
CA LEU A 4 2.29 16.03 -20.84
C LEU A 4 2.35 14.64 -20.17
N PHE A 5 3.38 13.86 -20.50
CA PHE A 5 3.62 12.45 -20.14
C PHE A 5 2.81 11.36 -20.90
N PRO A 6 3.27 10.90 -22.08
CA PRO A 6 2.74 9.71 -22.74
C PRO A 6 3.39 8.39 -22.31
N TRP A 7 4.11 8.34 -21.17
CA TRP A 7 4.82 7.11 -20.76
C TRP A 7 4.72 6.85 -19.25
N ILE A 8 3.58 6.30 -18.82
CA ILE A 8 3.52 5.34 -17.73
C ILE A 8 2.75 4.14 -18.29
N ALA A 9 3.44 3.31 -19.08
CA ALA A 9 2.91 2.03 -19.51
C ALA A 9 3.19 0.99 -18.41
N LEU A 10 2.50 1.12 -17.26
CA LEU A 10 2.59 0.13 -16.17
C LEU A 10 1.48 -0.93 -16.20
N ALA A 11 0.68 -0.99 -17.28
CA ALA A 11 -0.40 -1.98 -17.40
C ALA A 11 0.00 -3.28 -18.12
N SER A 12 1.19 -3.37 -18.73
CA SER A 12 1.61 -4.56 -19.51
C SER A 12 2.35 -5.64 -18.70
N LEU A 13 2.33 -5.59 -17.36
CA LEU A 13 3.08 -6.53 -16.51
C LEU A 13 2.22 -7.45 -15.64
N ILE A 14 0.92 -7.54 -15.88
CA ILE A 14 0.11 -8.65 -15.34
C ILE A 14 0.31 -9.86 -16.27
N GLY A 15 1.45 -10.53 -16.11
CA GLY A 15 1.69 -11.86 -16.66
C GLY A 15 0.86 -12.92 -15.93
N CYS A 16 -0.47 -12.77 -15.88
CA CYS A 16 -1.33 -13.90 -15.56
C CYS A 16 -1.32 -14.83 -16.78
N ALA A 17 -0.85 -16.06 -16.57
CA ALA A 17 -0.90 -17.12 -17.55
C ALA A 17 -2.33 -17.22 -18.13
N SER A 18 -2.48 -16.83 -19.40
CA SER A 18 -3.70 -17.05 -20.16
C SER A 18 -3.77 -18.54 -20.52
N ASP A 19 -4.69 -19.26 -19.88
CA ASP A 19 -5.08 -20.61 -20.31
C ASP A 19 -6.06 -20.48 -21.50
N PRO A 20 -5.82 -21.10 -22.68
CA PRO A 20 -6.63 -20.85 -23.86
C PRO A 20 -7.72 -21.91 -24.01
N SER A 21 -8.92 -21.71 -23.45
CA SER A 21 -10.13 -22.33 -24.03
C SER A 21 -11.43 -21.69 -23.56
N SER A 22 -12.09 -20.92 -24.43
CA SER A 22 -13.51 -21.11 -24.75
C SER A 22 -13.96 -20.09 -25.79
N SER A 23 -14.15 -20.58 -27.00
CA SER A 23 -14.89 -19.93 -28.07
C SER A 23 -16.38 -19.86 -27.72
N VAL A 24 -16.97 -18.65 -27.68
CA VAL A 24 -18.41 -18.49 -27.88
C VAL A 24 -18.67 -17.33 -28.83
N SER A 25 -19.46 -17.66 -29.84
CA SER A 25 -19.87 -16.87 -30.98
C SER A 25 -21.10 -15.99 -30.71
N ASN A 26 -21.18 -14.93 -31.51
CA ASN A 26 -22.38 -14.34 -32.13
C ASN A 26 -23.23 -13.28 -31.40
N ALA A 27 -23.20 -12.10 -32.04
CA ALA A 27 -24.31 -11.46 -32.77
C ALA A 27 -25.22 -10.44 -32.05
N LYS A 28 -25.05 -9.19 -32.54
CA LYS A 28 -26.04 -8.29 -33.16
C LYS A 28 -27.17 -7.62 -32.34
N ASP A 29 -27.21 -6.31 -32.64
CA ASP A 29 -28.37 -5.42 -32.84
C ASP A 29 -29.16 -4.92 -31.64
N GLY A 30 -29.36 -3.59 -31.61
CA GLY A 30 -30.54 -3.00 -30.96
C GLY A 30 -30.39 -1.59 -30.39
N SER A 31 -30.30 -0.60 -31.27
CA SER A 31 -30.83 0.78 -31.16
C SER A 31 -31.15 1.42 -29.80
N VAL A 32 -30.48 2.56 -29.61
CA VAL A 32 -30.84 3.75 -28.83
C VAL A 32 -32.28 4.22 -29.06
N ALA A 33 -32.98 4.58 -27.98
CA ALA A 33 -34.03 5.61 -28.00
C ALA A 33 -34.12 6.32 -26.64
N ASP A 34 -34.19 7.63 -26.76
CA ASP A 34 -34.17 8.73 -25.80
C ASP A 34 -35.55 8.92 -25.14
N SER A 35 -35.61 9.40 -23.89
CA SER A 35 -36.62 10.38 -23.46
C SER A 35 -36.43 10.84 -22.00
N SER A 36 -36.19 12.14 -21.90
CA SER A 36 -36.37 13.03 -20.76
C SER A 36 -37.81 13.07 -20.21
N SER A 37 -38.00 13.33 -18.92
CA SER A 37 -38.65 14.57 -18.42
C SER A 37 -38.96 14.52 -16.91
N ASP A 38 -38.54 15.59 -16.24
CA ASP A 38 -39.28 16.46 -15.30
C ASP A 38 -39.96 15.94 -14.02
N ALA A 39 -39.37 16.41 -12.91
CA ALA A 39 -39.94 17.39 -11.97
C ALA A 39 -40.76 16.94 -10.73
N ALA A 40 -40.22 17.43 -9.60
CA ALA A 40 -40.87 18.22 -8.55
C ALA A 40 -41.55 17.55 -7.33
N ASP A 41 -41.04 18.00 -6.18
CA ASP A 41 -41.71 18.42 -4.95
C ASP A 41 -42.57 17.43 -4.15
N ALA A 42 -42.09 17.14 -2.93
CA ALA A 42 -42.94 17.17 -1.75
C ALA A 42 -42.13 17.51 -0.48
N VAL A 43 -42.36 18.73 -0.01
CA VAL A 43 -42.03 19.25 1.32
C VAL A 43 -42.87 18.54 2.38
N GLY A 44 -42.23 18.04 3.43
CA GLY A 44 -42.89 17.53 4.65
C GLY A 44 -42.12 17.94 5.89
N LYS A 45 -42.71 18.87 6.66
CA LYS A 45 -42.26 19.36 7.98
C LYS A 45 -42.67 18.39 9.10
N ASP A 46 -42.07 18.65 10.28
CA ASP A 46 -42.46 18.27 11.66
C ASP A 46 -42.02 16.86 12.11
N THR A 47 -41.50 16.61 13.31
CA THR A 47 -41.51 17.33 14.60
C THR A 47 -40.32 16.89 15.46
N THR A 48 -39.95 17.79 16.37
CA THR A 48 -38.98 17.69 17.47
C THR A 48 -39.20 16.53 18.45
N GLN A 49 -38.12 15.89 18.92
CA GLN A 49 -37.95 15.52 20.34
C GLN A 49 -36.47 15.20 20.67
N ASP A 50 -35.90 16.02 21.54
CA ASP A 50 -34.62 15.79 22.25
C ASP A 50 -34.70 14.55 23.16
N PRO A 51 -33.59 13.82 23.28
CA PRO A 51 -33.20 13.28 24.57
C PRO A 51 -31.80 13.79 24.99
N THR A 52 -31.78 14.25 26.24
CA THR A 52 -30.64 14.62 27.08
C THR A 52 -29.42 13.69 26.99
N PRO A 53 -28.19 14.22 27.12
CA PRO A 53 -26.95 13.44 27.04
C PRO A 53 -26.71 12.64 28.33
N PRO A 54 -26.14 11.42 28.25
CA PRO A 54 -25.66 10.71 29.42
C PRO A 54 -24.27 11.22 29.86
N ASP A 55 -24.22 11.47 31.17
CA ASP A 55 -23.11 11.67 32.09
C ASP A 55 -21.66 11.46 31.60
N ALA A 56 -20.85 12.50 31.83
CA ALA A 56 -19.41 12.49 31.73
C ALA A 56 -18.77 11.54 32.77
N PRO A 57 -17.76 10.72 32.39
CA PRO A 57 -16.96 9.99 33.36
C PRO A 57 -15.97 10.92 34.08
N PRO A 58 -15.55 10.57 35.30
CA PRO A 58 -14.81 11.45 36.20
C PRO A 58 -13.39 11.74 35.73
N SER A 59 -12.96 12.97 35.98
CA SER A 59 -11.60 13.49 35.93
C SER A 59 -10.67 12.82 36.95
N ASP A 60 -9.37 12.91 36.64
CA ASP A 60 -8.19 12.65 37.49
C ASP A 60 -7.74 11.18 37.68
N VAL A 61 -6.91 10.73 36.73
CA VAL A 61 -5.77 9.85 37.03
C VAL A 61 -4.51 10.68 36.82
N SER A 62 -3.93 11.15 37.92
CA SER A 62 -2.59 11.74 37.97
C SER A 62 -1.55 10.67 37.62
N ILE A 63 -0.95 10.79 36.43
CA ILE A 63 0.24 10.04 36.04
C ILE A 63 1.44 10.59 36.84
N PRO A 64 2.22 9.76 37.54
CA PRO A 64 3.45 10.20 38.18
C PRO A 64 4.44 10.67 37.11
N THR A 65 4.77 11.95 37.14
CA THR A 65 5.95 12.49 36.45
C THR A 65 7.19 12.03 37.21
N ASP A 66 7.65 10.82 36.93
CA ASP A 66 8.98 10.42 37.34
C ASP A 66 10.01 11.18 36.48
N ALA A 67 10.99 11.72 37.20
CA ALA A 67 11.97 12.68 36.77
C ALA A 67 12.71 12.24 35.49
N VAL A 68 12.60 13.07 34.46
CA VAL A 68 13.66 13.20 33.46
C VAL A 68 14.82 13.87 34.19
N GLU A 69 15.88 13.11 34.50
CA GLU A 69 17.16 13.71 34.88
C GLU A 69 17.58 14.64 33.74
N GLU A 70 17.63 15.94 34.04
CA GLU A 70 18.25 16.94 33.18
C GLU A 70 19.72 16.54 32.98
N ALA A 71 20.04 16.08 31.77
CA ALA A 71 21.41 15.87 31.36
C ALA A 71 22.15 17.21 31.41
N ASP A 72 23.15 17.28 32.29
CA ASP A 72 24.08 18.39 32.44
C ASP A 72 24.63 18.81 31.06
N GLY A 73 24.39 20.08 30.70
CA GLY A 73 24.65 20.67 29.39
C GLY A 73 26.12 20.92 29.09
N THR A 74 27.00 19.97 29.39
CA THR A 74 28.39 20.00 28.93
C THR A 74 28.54 19.11 27.69
N PRO A 75 28.87 19.67 26.50
CA PRO A 75 29.15 18.85 25.34
C PRO A 75 30.37 17.97 25.65
N PRO A 76 30.31 16.65 25.37
CA PRO A 76 31.49 15.81 25.52
C PRO A 76 32.62 16.36 24.64
N PRO A 77 33.89 16.22 25.06
CA PRO A 77 35.02 16.64 24.24
C PRO A 77 34.92 15.96 22.88
N ALA A 78 35.29 16.69 21.82
CA ALA A 78 35.31 16.18 20.45
C ALA A 78 36.32 15.03 20.33
N ASP A 79 35.85 13.83 20.65
CA ASP A 79 36.51 12.58 20.32
C ASP A 79 36.62 12.49 18.79
N GLY A 80 37.59 11.71 18.31
CA GLY A 80 37.98 11.62 16.90
C GLY A 80 36.81 11.34 15.93
N PRO A 81 37.10 11.33 14.61
CA PRO A 81 36.06 11.17 13.59
C PRO A 81 35.14 9.99 13.90
N LEU A 82 33.81 10.22 13.87
CA LEU A 82 32.80 9.20 14.14
C LEU A 82 33.07 7.95 13.30
N VAL A 83 33.48 6.85 13.95
CA VAL A 83 33.67 5.56 13.30
C VAL A 83 32.38 4.77 13.40
N ILE A 84 31.55 4.84 12.36
CA ILE A 84 30.34 4.02 12.27
C ILE A 84 30.74 2.60 11.85
N GLN A 85 30.44 1.62 12.69
CA GLN A 85 30.57 0.20 12.33
C GLN A 85 29.20 -0.33 11.94
N TYR A 86 29.09 -0.81 10.70
CA TYR A 86 27.89 -1.48 10.22
C TYR A 86 28.01 -2.99 10.46
N PRO A 87 26.92 -3.69 10.82
CA PRO A 87 26.92 -5.15 10.91
C PRO A 87 27.23 -5.81 9.56
N ASP A 88 27.69 -7.06 9.58
CA ASP A 88 27.92 -7.84 8.35
C ASP A 88 26.61 -8.08 7.59
N LYS A 89 25.55 -8.45 8.32
CA LYS A 89 24.19 -8.59 7.77
C LYS A 89 23.52 -7.22 7.74
N ARG A 90 23.15 -6.76 6.56
CA ARG A 90 22.71 -5.39 6.34
C ARG A 90 21.18 -5.32 6.28
N VAL A 91 20.62 -4.27 6.87
CA VAL A 91 19.20 -3.92 6.77
C VAL A 91 19.07 -2.62 5.98
N GLY A 92 18.40 -2.69 4.84
CA GLY A 92 18.05 -1.57 4.00
C GLY A 92 16.56 -1.27 4.06
N ILE A 93 16.17 -0.03 3.80
CA ILE A 93 14.76 0.33 3.61
C ILE A 93 14.58 1.20 2.35
N PHE A 94 13.51 0.96 1.60
CA PHE A 94 13.13 1.80 0.47
C PHE A 94 12.82 3.20 0.97
N TYR A 95 13.24 4.21 0.20
CA TYR A 95 13.07 5.61 0.54
C TYR A 95 12.61 6.39 -0.69
N LEU A 96 11.42 7.00 -0.62
CA LEU A 96 10.84 7.78 -1.71
C LEU A 96 11.41 9.20 -1.73
N ALA A 97 11.84 9.63 -2.92
CA ALA A 97 12.44 10.94 -3.14
C ALA A 97 11.46 11.99 -3.70
N TRP A 98 10.28 11.57 -4.18
CA TRP A 98 9.47 12.30 -5.18
C TRP A 98 8.51 13.36 -4.61
N HIS A 99 8.67 13.73 -3.34
CA HIS A 99 7.71 14.55 -2.61
C HIS A 99 7.58 16.01 -3.08
N ALA A 100 8.52 16.51 -3.91
CA ALA A 100 8.66 17.94 -4.22
C ALA A 100 7.35 18.59 -4.70
N PHE A 101 6.77 18.09 -5.79
CA PHE A 101 5.53 18.64 -6.38
C PHE A 101 4.31 18.48 -5.46
N ALA A 102 4.16 17.31 -4.83
CA ALA A 102 3.03 17.05 -3.95
C ALA A 102 3.10 17.89 -2.67
N SER A 103 4.27 18.01 -2.05
CA SER A 103 4.47 18.83 -0.84
C SER A 103 4.23 20.31 -1.13
N ASP A 104 4.74 20.83 -2.24
CA ASP A 104 4.52 22.23 -2.61
C ASP A 104 3.02 22.54 -2.78
N THR A 105 2.30 21.71 -3.54
CA THR A 105 0.85 21.91 -3.73
C THR A 105 0.07 21.82 -2.43
N MET A 106 0.42 20.90 -1.52
CA MET A 106 -0.19 20.86 -0.18
C MET A 106 0.12 22.12 0.64
N ASN A 107 1.29 22.74 0.46
CA ASN A 107 1.65 23.98 1.13
C ASN A 107 0.90 25.21 0.59
N GLN A 108 0.44 25.16 -0.67
CA GLN A 108 -0.41 26.19 -1.26
C GLN A 108 -1.86 26.17 -0.71
N LEU A 109 -2.30 25.03 -0.17
CA LEU A 109 -3.64 24.87 0.42
C LEU A 109 -3.74 25.44 1.84
N GLN A 110 -4.94 25.92 2.18
CA GLN A 110 -5.28 26.24 3.57
C GLN A 110 -5.25 24.96 4.42
N PRO A 111 -4.84 25.02 5.70
CA PRO A 111 -4.76 23.82 6.54
C PRO A 111 -6.05 22.98 6.59
N ALA A 112 -7.22 23.63 6.55
CA ALA A 112 -8.52 22.95 6.56
C ALA A 112 -8.84 22.19 5.26
N ASP A 113 -8.13 22.47 4.16
CA ASP A 113 -8.31 21.86 2.85
C ASP A 113 -7.21 20.83 2.52
N ARG A 114 -6.27 20.59 3.44
CA ARG A 114 -5.16 19.63 3.26
C ARG A 114 -5.60 18.20 3.51
N PHE A 115 -6.43 17.69 2.61
CA PHE A 115 -6.94 16.32 2.68
C PHE A 115 -5.95 15.30 2.12
N THR A 116 -6.04 14.06 2.59
CA THR A 116 -5.37 12.89 2.02
C THR A 116 -6.40 11.89 1.51
N LEU A 117 -5.94 10.85 0.80
CA LEU A 117 -6.83 9.77 0.37
C LEU A 117 -7.53 9.09 1.55
N GLU A 118 -6.82 8.90 2.67
CA GLU A 118 -7.42 8.38 3.91
C GLU A 118 -8.53 9.29 4.45
N ASP A 119 -8.40 10.62 4.35
CA ASP A 119 -9.48 11.54 4.76
C ASP A 119 -10.73 11.37 3.89
N VAL A 120 -10.54 11.20 2.57
CA VAL A 120 -11.64 10.94 1.62
C VAL A 120 -12.35 9.64 1.97
N VAL A 121 -11.61 8.55 2.17
CA VAL A 121 -12.21 7.25 2.51
C VAL A 121 -12.94 7.29 3.86
N ARG A 122 -12.43 8.04 4.84
CA ARG A 122 -13.08 8.17 6.16
C ARG A 122 -14.31 9.06 6.16
N SER A 123 -14.46 9.94 5.17
CA SER A 123 -15.51 10.96 5.17
C SER A 123 -16.47 10.80 3.99
N PRO A 124 -17.75 10.52 4.23
CA PRO A 124 -18.74 10.44 3.15
C PRO A 124 -19.02 11.80 2.47
N SER A 125 -18.54 12.91 3.05
CA SER A 125 -18.72 14.26 2.50
C SER A 125 -17.55 14.76 1.67
N LEU A 126 -16.45 14.00 1.61
CA LEU A 126 -15.27 14.35 0.82
C LEU A 126 -15.23 13.49 -0.44
N HIS A 127 -14.72 14.08 -1.52
CA HIS A 127 -14.47 13.40 -2.77
C HIS A 127 -13.00 13.54 -3.15
N PHE A 128 -12.54 12.65 -4.03
CA PHE A 128 -11.19 12.74 -4.56
C PHE A 128 -10.87 14.12 -5.16
N SER A 129 -11.85 14.72 -5.83
CA SER A 129 -11.71 16.04 -6.40
C SER A 129 -11.46 17.15 -5.37
N ASP A 130 -11.82 16.97 -4.09
CA ASP A 130 -11.58 17.94 -3.02
C ASP A 130 -10.10 18.04 -2.62
N ILE A 131 -9.26 17.05 -2.92
CA ILE A 131 -7.84 17.07 -2.54
C ILE A 131 -7.08 18.15 -3.33
N LEU A 132 -7.03 18.03 -4.66
CA LEU A 132 -6.24 18.93 -5.53
C LEU A 132 -7.03 19.48 -6.72
N ALA A 133 -7.97 18.72 -7.28
CA ALA A 133 -8.65 19.09 -8.53
C ALA A 133 -9.53 20.33 -8.37
N LYS A 134 -10.28 20.43 -7.28
CA LYS A 134 -11.09 21.59 -6.89
C LYS A 134 -10.27 22.88 -6.77
N HIS A 135 -9.00 22.75 -6.42
CA HIS A 135 -8.06 23.86 -6.28
C HIS A 135 -7.23 24.11 -7.55
N ASN A 136 -7.45 23.36 -8.63
CA ASN A 136 -6.68 23.41 -9.87
C ASN A 136 -5.16 23.16 -9.66
N LEU A 137 -4.82 22.34 -8.67
CA LEU A 137 -3.42 22.01 -8.31
C LEU A 137 -2.97 20.63 -8.81
N LEU A 138 -3.88 19.82 -9.36
CA LEU A 138 -3.58 18.45 -9.80
C LEU A 138 -2.39 18.38 -10.78
N GLY A 139 -2.33 19.31 -11.74
CA GLY A 139 -1.22 19.37 -12.71
C GLY A 139 0.11 19.79 -12.09
N GLN A 140 0.09 20.72 -11.13
CA GLN A 140 1.29 21.19 -10.41
C GLN A 140 1.85 20.10 -9.49
N ALA A 141 0.99 19.26 -8.93
CA ALA A 141 1.39 18.11 -8.13
C ALA A 141 1.96 16.96 -8.96
N ALA A 142 2.08 17.12 -10.28
CA ALA A 142 2.34 16.03 -11.22
C ALA A 142 1.39 14.83 -10.98
N SER A 143 0.14 15.09 -10.62
CA SER A 143 -0.89 14.11 -10.25
C SER A 143 -0.59 13.26 -9.00
N PHE A 144 0.44 13.56 -8.21
CA PHE A 144 0.69 12.88 -6.94
C PHE A 144 -0.28 13.33 -5.85
N HIS A 145 -0.73 12.39 -5.03
CA HIS A 145 -1.59 12.65 -3.88
C HIS A 145 -1.02 11.99 -2.63
N TYR A 146 -1.18 12.65 -1.49
CA TYR A 146 -0.88 12.04 -0.20
C TYR A 146 -1.96 11.02 0.18
N HIS A 147 -1.52 9.83 0.59
CA HIS A 147 -2.39 8.76 1.06
C HIS A 147 -2.75 8.95 2.54
N GLN A 148 -1.82 9.48 3.32
CA GLN A 148 -1.89 9.65 4.77
C GLN A 148 -1.09 10.89 5.19
N LYS A 149 -1.24 11.32 6.46
CA LYS A 149 -0.60 12.54 6.99
C LYS A 149 0.67 12.16 7.75
N PRO A 150 1.87 12.46 7.23
CA PRO A 150 3.10 12.22 7.98
C PRO A 150 3.09 13.06 9.27
N LYS A 151 3.60 12.52 10.38
CA LYS A 151 3.72 13.30 11.63
C LYS A 151 4.63 14.51 11.49
N LEU A 152 5.55 14.49 10.52
CA LEU A 152 6.42 15.62 10.17
C LEU A 152 5.75 16.66 9.28
N GLY A 153 4.48 16.44 8.89
CA GLY A 153 3.75 17.25 7.92
C GLY A 153 4.09 16.90 6.47
N PHE A 154 3.52 17.66 5.53
CA PHE A 154 3.76 17.46 4.10
C PHE A 154 5.11 18.07 3.70
N TYR A 155 6.18 17.27 3.77
CA TYR A 155 7.55 17.72 3.53
C TYR A 155 8.09 17.28 2.16
N CYS A 156 9.22 17.84 1.76
CA CYS A 156 10.03 17.35 0.65
C CYS A 156 11.53 17.58 0.91
N LEU A 157 12.39 16.93 0.12
CA LEU A 157 13.85 17.05 0.20
C LEU A 157 14.45 17.75 -1.02
N TYR A 158 13.71 18.68 -1.61
CA TYR A 158 14.19 19.46 -2.75
C TYR A 158 14.68 20.85 -2.31
N ARG A 159 15.89 21.19 -2.75
CA ARG A 159 16.35 22.58 -2.84
C ARG A 159 17.16 22.73 -4.10
N LYS A 160 17.08 23.85 -4.79
CA LYS A 160 17.91 24.09 -5.98
C LYS A 160 19.40 24.10 -5.62
N ARG A 161 20.27 23.82 -6.60
CA ARG A 161 21.72 23.99 -6.42
C ARG A 161 22.05 25.49 -6.33
N PRO A 162 22.98 25.93 -5.44
CA PRO A 162 23.27 27.36 -5.26
C PRO A 162 23.69 28.11 -6.53
N SER A 163 24.32 27.42 -7.47
CA SER A 163 24.80 27.97 -8.75
C SER A 163 23.78 27.92 -9.88
N GLU A 164 22.60 27.33 -9.65
CA GLU A 164 21.61 27.09 -10.69
C GLU A 164 20.41 28.05 -10.54
N PRO A 165 19.87 28.58 -11.65
CA PRO A 165 18.57 29.24 -11.61
C PRO A 165 17.50 28.21 -11.21
N ALA A 166 16.39 28.69 -10.66
CA ALA A 166 15.22 27.83 -10.50
C ALA A 166 14.75 27.35 -11.88
N TYR A 167 14.22 26.13 -11.95
CA TYR A 167 13.55 25.65 -13.15
C TYR A 167 12.33 26.51 -13.49
N THR A 168 11.91 26.46 -14.75
CA THR A 168 10.65 27.07 -15.18
C THR A 168 9.55 26.03 -15.14
N GLU A 169 8.30 26.48 -15.09
CA GLU A 169 7.12 25.63 -15.30
C GLU A 169 7.27 24.74 -16.56
N PRO A 170 6.84 23.46 -16.50
CA PRO A 170 6.11 22.81 -15.41
C PRO A 170 7.00 22.19 -14.31
N ASP A 171 8.32 22.35 -14.39
CA ASP A 171 9.28 21.69 -13.48
C ASP A 171 9.69 22.61 -12.30
N TYR A 172 8.99 23.71 -12.09
CA TYR A 172 9.29 24.65 -11.01
C TYR A 172 8.74 24.13 -9.66
N VAL A 173 9.60 24.11 -8.65
CA VAL A 173 9.24 23.91 -7.24
C VAL A 173 10.11 24.85 -6.40
N PRO A 174 9.58 25.54 -5.37
CA PRO A 174 10.40 26.30 -4.44
C PRO A 174 11.26 25.37 -3.57
N ASP A 175 12.28 25.93 -2.91
CA ASP A 175 13.06 25.17 -1.93
C ASP A 175 12.13 24.72 -0.78
N CYS A 176 12.18 23.44 -0.44
CA CYS A 176 11.37 22.88 0.64
C CYS A 176 11.78 23.51 1.98
N ALA A 177 10.79 23.82 2.81
CA ALA A 177 11.02 24.27 4.18
C ALA A 177 11.60 23.13 5.03
N ASP A 178 12.39 23.49 6.04
CA ASP A 178 12.82 22.60 7.14
C ASP A 178 13.53 21.30 6.73
N ILE A 179 14.15 21.25 5.55
CA ILE A 179 14.95 20.10 5.06
C ILE A 179 15.90 19.53 6.13
N PRO A 180 16.68 20.33 6.89
CA PRO A 180 17.58 19.78 7.90
C PRO A 180 16.84 19.06 9.03
N ALA A 181 15.67 19.56 9.43
CA ALA A 181 14.86 18.95 10.49
C ALA A 181 14.27 17.61 10.03
N THR A 182 13.70 17.56 8.83
CA THR A 182 13.18 16.33 8.21
C THR A 182 14.29 15.28 8.04
N ALA A 183 15.42 15.67 7.43
CA ALA A 183 16.53 14.76 7.20
C ALA A 183 17.12 14.22 8.52
N SER A 184 17.21 15.05 9.56
CA SER A 184 17.65 14.66 10.91
C SER A 184 16.66 13.72 11.61
N ALA A 185 15.35 13.99 11.50
CA ALA A 185 14.31 13.14 12.07
C ALA A 185 14.35 11.74 11.46
N HIS A 186 14.41 11.65 10.12
CA HIS A 186 14.52 10.36 9.43
C HIS A 186 15.80 9.62 9.78
N ALA A 187 16.96 10.31 9.81
CA ALA A 187 18.22 9.69 10.22
C ALA A 187 18.11 9.08 11.62
N SER A 188 17.55 9.82 12.58
CA SER A 188 17.38 9.37 13.96
C SER A 188 16.42 8.18 14.06
N GLN A 189 15.26 8.26 13.41
CA GLN A 189 14.23 7.20 13.46
C GLN A 189 14.74 5.91 12.81
N LEU A 190 15.34 6.00 11.61
CA LEU A 190 15.87 4.85 10.89
C LEU A 190 17.06 4.22 11.63
N TRP A 191 18.01 5.05 12.08
CA TRP A 191 19.18 4.56 12.82
C TRP A 191 18.76 3.85 14.11
N SER A 192 17.85 4.45 14.88
CA SER A 192 17.36 3.87 16.14
C SER A 192 16.48 2.63 15.97
N ALA A 193 15.91 2.41 14.77
CA ALA A 193 15.25 1.17 14.41
C ALA A 193 16.22 0.05 14.00
N GLY A 194 17.51 0.36 13.80
CA GLY A 194 18.51 -0.61 13.36
C GLY A 194 18.62 -0.76 11.84
N VAL A 195 18.20 0.27 11.09
CA VAL A 195 18.38 0.36 9.63
C VAL A 195 19.79 0.87 9.30
N ASP A 196 20.52 0.12 8.47
CA ASP A 196 21.90 0.44 8.12
C ASP A 196 22.02 1.33 6.89
N PHE A 197 21.04 1.24 5.98
CA PHE A 197 21.02 2.03 4.75
C PHE A 197 19.62 2.29 4.23
N VAL A 198 19.49 3.30 3.39
CA VAL A 198 18.33 3.54 2.55
C VAL A 198 18.71 3.31 1.09
N TYR A 199 17.77 2.81 0.30
CA TYR A 199 17.90 2.80 -1.16
C TYR A 199 16.83 3.71 -1.76
N MET A 200 17.27 4.74 -2.46
CA MET A 200 16.45 5.85 -2.90
C MET A 200 15.88 5.62 -4.28
N ASP A 201 14.57 5.85 -4.40
CA ASP A 201 13.83 5.63 -5.63
C ASP A 201 14.08 6.71 -6.70
N ILE A 202 14.62 6.27 -7.84
CA ILE A 202 14.75 7.04 -9.09
C ILE A 202 14.30 6.16 -10.27
N THR A 203 13.44 5.17 -10.00
CA THR A 203 13.19 4.03 -10.90
C THR A 203 12.43 4.37 -12.17
N ASN A 204 11.69 5.48 -12.19
CA ASN A 204 10.88 5.87 -13.35
C ASN A 204 11.62 6.80 -14.33
N PHE A 205 12.88 7.15 -14.04
CA PHE A 205 13.65 8.11 -14.83
C PHE A 205 14.81 7.42 -15.56
N GLY A 206 14.54 6.91 -16.76
CA GLY A 206 15.59 6.31 -17.60
C GLY A 206 16.63 7.32 -18.09
N ALA A 207 16.18 8.52 -18.45
CA ALA A 207 17.02 9.63 -18.91
C ALA A 207 16.87 10.85 -18.00
N TRP A 208 17.93 11.66 -17.95
CA TRP A 208 17.93 12.91 -17.22
C TRP A 208 17.03 13.97 -17.89
N SER A 209 16.30 14.71 -17.07
CA SER A 209 15.50 15.89 -17.43
C SER A 209 15.34 16.80 -16.20
N PRO A 210 14.89 18.06 -16.36
CA PRO A 210 14.58 18.94 -15.23
C PRO A 210 13.59 18.30 -14.23
N GLY A 211 12.45 17.77 -14.68
CA GLY A 211 11.50 17.10 -13.79
C GLY A 211 12.07 15.88 -13.08
N ALA A 212 12.94 15.11 -13.75
CA ALA A 212 13.62 13.98 -13.12
C ALA A 212 14.70 14.41 -12.10
N ASP A 213 15.31 15.58 -12.29
CA ASP A 213 16.19 16.18 -11.30
C ASP A 213 15.40 16.61 -10.06
N VAL A 214 14.27 17.31 -10.25
CA VAL A 214 13.41 17.79 -9.17
C VAL A 214 12.81 16.65 -8.34
N MET A 215 12.31 15.60 -9.00
CA MET A 215 11.67 14.47 -8.31
C MET A 215 12.65 13.48 -7.70
N GLY A 216 13.78 13.21 -8.36
CA GLY A 216 14.65 12.10 -8.00
C GLY A 216 16.06 12.52 -7.63
N LEU A 217 16.82 12.99 -8.61
CA LEU A 217 18.28 13.16 -8.47
C LEU A 217 18.65 14.23 -7.43
N ARG A 218 18.01 15.40 -7.46
CA ARG A 218 18.33 16.48 -6.51
C ARG A 218 17.93 16.11 -5.07
N PRO A 219 16.76 15.51 -4.79
CA PRO A 219 16.47 14.98 -3.46
C PRO A 219 17.49 13.99 -2.91
N VAL A 220 18.06 13.11 -3.76
CA VAL A 220 19.16 12.21 -3.36
C VAL A 220 20.40 13.01 -2.95
N GLU A 221 20.78 14.00 -3.76
CA GLU A 221 21.92 14.86 -3.48
C GLU A 221 21.74 15.68 -2.18
N VAL A 222 20.54 16.21 -1.94
CA VAL A 222 20.19 16.93 -0.71
C VAL A 222 20.30 16.01 0.51
N LEU A 223 19.79 14.77 0.42
CA LEU A 223 19.91 13.83 1.53
C LEU A 223 21.38 13.47 1.82
N LEU A 224 22.20 13.29 0.77
CA LEU A 224 23.65 13.09 0.91
C LEU A 224 24.32 14.29 1.59
N GLU A 225 23.95 15.53 1.23
CA GLU A 225 24.44 16.77 1.85
C GLU A 225 24.08 16.83 3.34
N GLU A 226 22.80 16.65 3.69
CA GLU A 226 22.30 16.72 5.06
C GLU A 226 22.89 15.63 5.95
N TRP A 227 22.87 14.38 5.51
CA TRP A 227 23.41 13.27 6.31
C TRP A 227 24.93 13.33 6.43
N SER A 228 25.63 13.86 5.44
CA SER A 228 27.07 14.15 5.58
C SER A 228 27.33 15.22 6.63
N ALA A 229 26.48 16.25 6.72
CA ALA A 229 26.58 17.27 7.76
C ALA A 229 26.30 16.69 9.16
N LEU A 230 25.27 15.83 9.30
CA LEU A 230 24.98 15.13 10.55
C LEU A 230 26.18 14.30 11.03
N ARG A 231 26.80 13.51 10.15
CA ARG A 231 27.99 12.70 10.53
C ARG A 231 29.20 13.53 10.91
N LYS A 232 29.43 14.67 10.25
CA LYS A 232 30.48 15.63 10.66
C LYS A 232 30.25 16.18 12.07
N ASN A 233 29.00 16.22 12.52
CA ASN A 233 28.59 16.63 13.86
C ASN A 233 28.45 15.44 14.84
N GLY A 234 28.96 14.25 14.48
CA GLY A 234 28.92 13.07 15.36
C GLY A 234 27.56 12.37 15.44
N ILE A 235 26.59 12.75 14.60
CA ILE A 235 25.27 12.11 14.56
C ILE A 235 25.32 10.96 13.54
N PRO A 236 25.05 9.71 13.95
CA PRO A 236 25.06 8.58 13.03
C PRO A 236 23.85 8.64 12.08
N THR A 237 24.05 8.15 10.87
CA THR A 237 22.98 8.03 9.87
C THR A 237 23.10 6.68 9.15
N PRO A 238 22.01 6.15 8.58
CA PRO A 238 22.10 5.10 7.58
C PRO A 238 22.99 5.54 6.39
N GLN A 239 23.52 4.58 5.64
CA GLN A 239 24.15 4.86 4.33
C GLN A 239 23.07 5.07 3.25
N ILE A 240 23.47 5.59 2.09
CA ILE A 240 22.56 5.87 0.97
C ILE A 240 23.04 5.12 -0.28
N ALA A 241 22.13 4.41 -0.93
CA ALA A 241 22.28 3.96 -2.31
C ALA A 241 21.15 4.54 -3.17
N ALA A 242 21.40 4.76 -4.46
CA ALA A 242 20.34 5.03 -5.41
C ALA A 242 19.81 3.72 -6.02
N TRP A 243 18.55 3.73 -6.45
CA TRP A 243 17.92 2.73 -7.28
C TRP A 243 17.42 3.38 -8.58
N VAL A 244 18.05 3.06 -9.71
CA VAL A 244 17.89 3.81 -10.96
C VAL A 244 17.86 2.88 -12.18
N PRO A 245 17.18 3.22 -13.28
CA PRO A 245 17.28 2.46 -14.51
C PRO A 245 18.69 2.51 -15.10
N ALA A 246 19.17 1.34 -15.52
CA ALA A 246 20.38 1.20 -16.34
C ALA A 246 20.05 0.78 -17.78
N SER A 247 18.81 0.96 -18.22
CA SER A 247 18.36 0.62 -19.57
C SER A 247 18.92 1.55 -20.64
N ALA A 248 18.89 1.11 -21.90
CA ALA A 248 19.23 1.96 -23.04
C ALA A 248 18.28 3.17 -23.12
N VAL A 249 18.82 4.33 -23.49
CA VAL A 249 18.05 5.57 -23.70
C VAL A 249 18.17 6.02 -25.15
N PRO A 250 17.23 6.82 -25.67
CA PRO A 250 17.33 7.39 -27.01
C PRO A 250 18.66 8.13 -27.23
N ALA A 251 19.20 8.03 -28.44
CA ALA A 251 20.45 8.68 -28.81
C ALA A 251 20.41 10.19 -28.53
N GLY A 252 21.46 10.72 -27.91
CA GLY A 252 21.57 12.14 -27.53
C GLY A 252 20.97 12.49 -26.16
N GLN A 253 20.31 11.54 -25.48
CA GLN A 253 19.89 11.71 -24.08
C GLN A 253 20.97 11.21 -23.13
N THR A 254 21.06 11.83 -21.96
CA THR A 254 21.93 11.37 -20.87
C THR A 254 21.19 10.35 -20.02
N PRO A 255 21.67 9.09 -19.91
CA PRO A 255 21.10 8.13 -18.97
C PRO A 255 21.14 8.65 -17.54
N MET A 256 20.07 8.45 -16.77
CA MET A 256 19.99 8.95 -15.40
C MET A 256 21.10 8.38 -14.49
N PHE A 257 21.44 7.09 -14.64
CA PHE A 257 22.49 6.49 -13.84
C PHE A 257 23.85 7.20 -13.97
N GLN A 258 24.14 7.86 -15.11
CA GLN A 258 25.39 8.61 -15.27
C GLN A 258 25.46 9.81 -14.33
N ARG A 259 24.32 10.50 -14.12
CA ARG A 259 24.23 11.60 -13.15
C ARG A 259 24.33 11.12 -11.71
N VAL A 260 23.76 9.95 -11.42
CA VAL A 260 23.97 9.28 -10.12
C VAL A 260 25.45 8.95 -9.91
N LEU A 261 26.16 8.48 -10.95
CA LEU A 261 27.60 8.21 -10.85
C LEU A 261 28.43 9.47 -10.59
N GLU A 262 28.00 10.65 -11.06
CA GLU A 262 28.64 11.94 -10.72
C GLU A 262 28.56 12.21 -9.20
N LEU A 263 27.40 11.96 -8.58
CA LEU A 263 27.26 12.04 -7.11
C LEU A 263 28.16 11.01 -6.41
N TYR A 264 28.19 9.78 -6.93
CA TYR A 264 29.03 8.73 -6.37
C TYR A 264 30.52 9.02 -6.53
N ALA A 265 30.94 9.81 -7.51
CA ALA A 265 32.34 10.20 -7.68
C ALA A 265 32.76 11.35 -6.75
N ASN A 266 31.82 12.03 -6.10
CA ASN A 266 32.11 13.15 -5.21
C ASN A 266 32.62 12.67 -3.84
N PRO A 267 33.90 12.96 -3.48
CA PRO A 267 34.49 12.49 -2.23
C PRO A 267 33.82 13.08 -0.97
N ALA A 268 33.07 14.18 -1.10
CA ALA A 268 32.30 14.74 0.01
C ALA A 268 31.25 13.76 0.55
N PHE A 269 30.84 12.77 -0.25
CA PHE A 269 29.80 11.80 0.07
C PHE A 269 30.33 10.39 0.38
N ASP A 270 31.65 10.16 0.34
CA ASP A 270 32.26 8.83 0.55
C ASP A 270 31.86 8.20 1.90
N GLY A 271 31.68 9.03 2.93
CA GLY A 271 31.25 8.56 4.24
C GLY A 271 29.82 8.02 4.23
N VAL A 272 28.91 8.66 3.50
CA VAL A 272 27.46 8.36 3.54
C VAL A 272 26.99 7.38 2.48
N LEU A 273 27.71 7.22 1.36
CA LEU A 273 27.34 6.28 0.30
C LEU A 273 27.46 4.83 0.79
N LEU A 274 26.51 3.98 0.38
CA LEU A 274 26.51 2.56 0.72
C LEU A 274 27.70 1.86 0.06
N THR A 275 28.47 1.16 0.90
CA THR A 275 29.64 0.40 0.47
C THR A 275 29.54 -1.06 0.91
N GLN A 276 30.03 -1.96 0.05
CA GLN A 276 30.24 -3.34 0.43
C GLN A 276 31.55 -3.44 1.22
N GLN A 277 31.48 -3.87 2.48
CA GLN A 277 32.65 -3.89 3.37
C GLN A 277 33.82 -4.72 2.80
N ALA A 278 33.52 -5.88 2.21
CA ALA A 278 34.56 -6.79 1.70
C ALA A 278 35.41 -6.19 0.57
N SER A 279 34.83 -5.36 -0.30
CA SER A 279 35.51 -4.81 -1.48
C SER A 279 35.79 -3.31 -1.38
N GLY A 280 35.17 -2.60 -0.45
CA GLY A 280 35.17 -1.14 -0.35
C GLY A 280 34.42 -0.44 -1.48
N LYS A 281 33.83 -1.20 -2.42
CA LYS A 281 33.10 -0.64 -3.57
C LYS A 281 31.74 -0.11 -3.16
N LYS A 282 31.30 0.96 -3.81
CA LYS A 282 29.96 1.53 -3.64
C LYS A 282 28.91 0.63 -4.29
N ILE A 283 27.69 0.66 -3.78
CA ILE A 283 26.55 -0.13 -4.28
C ILE A 283 25.56 0.79 -4.99
N LEU A 284 25.11 0.38 -6.17
CA LEU A 284 24.02 1.00 -6.91
C LEU A 284 22.98 -0.08 -7.25
N PHE A 285 21.73 0.14 -6.87
CA PHE A 285 20.64 -0.73 -7.31
C PHE A 285 20.21 -0.32 -8.71
N VAL A 286 19.97 -1.30 -9.57
CA VAL A 286 19.51 -1.09 -10.95
C VAL A 286 18.16 -1.74 -11.16
N VAL A 287 17.25 -1.02 -11.83
CA VAL A 287 15.96 -1.57 -12.25
C VAL A 287 16.20 -2.73 -13.21
N ASP A 288 15.59 -3.89 -12.93
CA ASP A 288 15.63 -5.05 -13.83
C ASP A 288 14.24 -5.66 -14.04
N ASN A 289 13.54 -5.17 -15.07
CA ASN A 289 12.26 -5.72 -15.49
C ASN A 289 12.11 -5.75 -17.02
N GLY A 290 11.08 -6.42 -17.52
CA GLY A 290 10.86 -6.56 -18.96
C GLY A 290 10.66 -5.24 -19.74
N GLY A 291 10.16 -4.18 -19.09
CA GLY A 291 9.98 -2.85 -19.67
C GLY A 291 11.24 -1.97 -19.60
N PHE A 292 12.09 -2.20 -18.59
CA PHE A 292 13.36 -1.50 -18.38
C PHE A 292 14.49 -2.52 -18.17
N PRO A 293 14.83 -3.33 -19.19
CA PRO A 293 15.93 -4.29 -19.07
C PRO A 293 17.25 -3.52 -18.94
N PRO A 294 18.18 -3.95 -18.07
CA PRO A 294 19.50 -3.33 -17.95
C PRO A 294 20.29 -3.47 -19.27
N ASP A 295 20.91 -2.37 -19.72
CA ASP A 295 21.83 -2.42 -20.87
C ASP A 295 23.22 -2.93 -20.43
N PRO A 296 23.78 -3.96 -21.08
CA PRO A 296 25.09 -4.50 -20.69
C PRO A 296 26.23 -3.48 -20.75
N GLY A 297 26.20 -2.51 -21.67
CA GLY A 297 27.19 -1.44 -21.77
C GLY A 297 27.09 -0.44 -20.63
N HIS A 298 25.86 -0.13 -20.20
CA HIS A 298 25.61 0.69 -19.01
C HIS A 298 26.07 -0.02 -17.73
N LEU A 299 25.79 -1.32 -17.58
CA LEU A 299 26.31 -2.12 -16.46
C LEU A 299 27.84 -2.14 -16.42
N ALA A 300 28.49 -2.29 -17.58
CA ALA A 300 29.94 -2.22 -17.68
C ALA A 300 30.48 -0.83 -17.29
N THR A 301 29.77 0.25 -17.63
CA THR A 301 30.12 1.62 -17.24
C THR A 301 30.04 1.81 -15.72
N ILE A 302 28.97 1.30 -15.08
CA ILE A 302 28.82 1.32 -13.61
C ILE A 302 29.97 0.55 -12.94
N ALA A 303 30.26 -0.66 -13.43
CA ALA A 303 31.36 -1.48 -12.90
C ALA A 303 32.74 -0.81 -13.07
N ALA A 304 32.99 -0.16 -14.21
CA ALA A 304 34.23 0.56 -14.49
C ALA A 304 34.43 1.78 -13.57
N ALA A 305 33.34 2.38 -13.07
CA ALA A 305 33.37 3.43 -12.05
C ALA A 305 33.68 2.89 -10.63
N GLY A 306 33.93 1.58 -10.47
CA GLY A 306 34.17 0.97 -9.17
C GLY A 306 32.91 0.76 -8.34
N VAL A 307 31.73 0.75 -8.98
CA VAL A 307 30.42 0.59 -8.34
C VAL A 307 29.87 -0.80 -8.66
N ILE A 308 29.24 -1.46 -7.69
CA ILE A 308 28.59 -2.76 -7.85
C ILE A 308 27.13 -2.52 -8.28
N PRO A 309 26.71 -2.90 -9.51
CA PRO A 309 25.31 -2.91 -9.87
C PRO A 309 24.60 -4.11 -9.23
N VAL A 310 23.48 -3.86 -8.55
CA VAL A 310 22.62 -4.90 -7.95
C VAL A 310 21.26 -4.85 -8.62
N HIS A 311 20.90 -5.93 -9.30
CA HIS A 311 19.64 -6.04 -10.03
C HIS A 311 18.47 -6.14 -9.04
N LEU A 312 17.47 -5.28 -9.19
CA LEU A 312 16.37 -5.15 -8.24
C LEU A 312 15.04 -4.91 -8.96
N TRP A 313 14.02 -5.70 -8.63
CA TRP A 313 12.63 -5.51 -9.07
C TRP A 313 11.61 -6.14 -8.11
N GLY A 314 10.32 -6.05 -8.41
CA GLY A 314 9.23 -6.54 -7.55
C GLY A 314 8.44 -7.67 -8.19
N ASN A 315 7.71 -8.44 -7.38
CA ASN A 315 6.83 -9.52 -7.82
C ASN A 315 7.54 -10.55 -8.71
N LEU A 316 8.72 -10.99 -8.29
CA LEU A 316 9.56 -11.86 -9.11
C LEU A 316 9.15 -13.32 -8.99
N ASP A 317 8.97 -13.97 -10.14
CA ASP A 317 8.88 -15.42 -10.22
C ASP A 317 10.19 -16.09 -9.75
N PRO A 318 10.17 -17.40 -9.44
CA PRO A 318 11.37 -18.12 -9.00
C PRO A 318 12.56 -18.05 -9.96
N GLY A 319 12.33 -17.89 -11.26
CA GLY A 319 13.38 -17.81 -12.29
C GLY A 319 14.32 -16.60 -12.12
N PRO A 320 13.81 -15.35 -12.19
CA PRO A 320 14.61 -14.15 -11.92
C PRO A 320 15.35 -14.17 -10.57
N LEU A 321 14.69 -14.63 -9.50
CA LEU A 321 15.31 -14.77 -8.17
C LEU A 321 16.53 -15.71 -8.22
N ALA A 322 16.39 -16.87 -8.86
CA ALA A 322 17.48 -17.83 -9.05
C ALA A 322 18.60 -17.33 -9.98
N ASN A 323 18.33 -16.29 -10.78
CA ASN A 323 19.31 -15.66 -11.65
C ASN A 323 19.97 -14.41 -11.02
N GLY A 324 19.76 -14.17 -9.73
CA GLY A 324 20.43 -13.10 -8.99
C GLY A 324 19.76 -11.73 -9.06
N VAL A 325 18.54 -11.63 -9.59
CA VAL A 325 17.70 -10.43 -9.45
C VAL A 325 17.07 -10.44 -8.07
N ALA A 326 17.29 -9.40 -7.28
CA ALA A 326 16.70 -9.26 -5.94
C ALA A 326 15.25 -8.74 -6.01
N GLY A 327 14.42 -9.18 -5.08
CA GLY A 327 13.08 -8.64 -4.87
C GLY A 327 13.10 -7.45 -3.90
N TRP A 328 12.70 -6.23 -4.29
CA TRP A 328 12.41 -5.15 -3.32
C TRP A 328 11.03 -5.30 -2.68
N MET A 329 10.10 -5.89 -3.43
CA MET A 329 8.77 -6.29 -2.98
C MET A 329 8.52 -7.72 -3.43
N GLN A 330 8.44 -8.66 -2.49
CA GLN A 330 8.18 -10.06 -2.79
C GLN A 330 6.98 -10.57 -1.98
N PRO A 331 5.82 -10.82 -2.62
CA PRO A 331 4.62 -11.33 -1.96
C PRO A 331 4.82 -12.69 -1.27
N CYS A 332 4.00 -12.97 -0.25
CA CYS A 332 3.82 -14.33 0.23
C CYS A 332 3.33 -15.25 -0.91
N THR A 333 3.65 -16.53 -0.84
CA THR A 333 3.16 -17.54 -1.79
C THR A 333 2.32 -18.61 -1.09
N ARG A 334 1.33 -19.12 -1.82
CA ARG A 334 0.51 -20.26 -1.42
C ARG A 334 0.21 -21.10 -2.66
N GLY A 335 0.49 -22.40 -2.61
CA GLY A 335 0.27 -23.29 -3.75
C GLY A 335 1.09 -22.94 -5.00
N GLY A 336 2.25 -22.27 -4.83
CA GLY A 336 3.14 -21.87 -5.92
C GLY A 336 2.79 -20.55 -6.60
N GLY A 337 1.70 -19.87 -6.21
CA GLY A 337 1.35 -18.53 -6.69
C GLY A 337 1.45 -17.48 -5.59
N PHE A 338 1.56 -16.20 -5.95
CA PHE A 338 1.47 -15.10 -4.99
C PHE A 338 0.10 -15.06 -4.33
N THR A 339 0.05 -14.71 -3.05
CA THR A 339 -1.19 -14.51 -2.31
C THR A 339 -1.18 -13.16 -1.61
N THR A 340 -2.31 -12.46 -1.67
CA THR A 340 -2.59 -11.25 -0.87
C THR A 340 -3.40 -11.58 0.39
N ILE A 341 -3.81 -12.83 0.55
CA ILE A 341 -4.43 -13.33 1.78
C ILE A 341 -3.31 -13.83 2.68
N VAL A 342 -3.08 -13.12 3.79
CA VAL A 342 -2.12 -13.51 4.84
C VAL A 342 -2.90 -13.92 6.08
N ARG A 343 -2.58 -15.09 6.64
CA ARG A 343 -3.24 -15.63 7.83
C ARG A 343 -2.21 -15.93 8.92
N PRO A 344 -2.58 -15.85 10.21
CA PRO A 344 -1.64 -16.16 11.30
C PRO A 344 -1.07 -17.57 11.22
N GLY A 345 -1.92 -18.55 10.85
CA GLY A 345 -1.56 -19.97 10.78
C GLY A 345 -0.81 -20.40 9.51
N ASP A 346 -0.73 -19.54 8.49
CA ASP A 346 -0.10 -19.88 7.22
C ASP A 346 1.35 -19.38 7.21
N ALA A 347 2.28 -20.14 6.62
CA ALA A 347 3.62 -19.64 6.34
C ALA A 347 3.57 -18.67 5.15
N CYS A 348 4.33 -17.57 5.20
CA CYS A 348 4.37 -16.62 4.08
C CYS A 348 5.05 -17.21 2.84
N GLN A 349 6.14 -17.98 3.01
CA GLN A 349 6.88 -18.63 1.92
C GLN A 349 7.24 -17.66 0.76
N GLN A 350 7.59 -16.40 1.07
CA GLN A 350 8.02 -15.48 0.02
C GLN A 350 9.37 -15.91 -0.57
N GLY A 351 9.59 -15.59 -1.84
CA GLY A 351 10.86 -15.86 -2.51
C GLY A 351 12.01 -14.96 -2.01
N TYR A 352 13.25 -15.38 -2.26
CA TYR A 352 14.45 -14.59 -2.03
C TYR A 352 15.55 -15.01 -3.00
N SER A 353 16.56 -14.16 -3.18
CA SER A 353 17.66 -14.39 -4.13
C SER A 353 18.90 -14.78 -3.36
N SER A 354 19.54 -15.89 -3.73
CA SER A 354 20.72 -16.41 -3.00
C SER A 354 22.07 -16.13 -3.67
N ASN A 355 22.05 -15.52 -4.86
CA ASN A 355 23.22 -15.37 -5.73
C ASN A 355 23.30 -13.98 -6.38
N THR A 356 22.89 -12.94 -5.65
CA THR A 356 23.06 -11.56 -6.11
C THR A 356 24.53 -11.14 -6.04
N ALA A 357 24.88 -10.00 -6.64
CA ALA A 357 26.22 -9.42 -6.57
C ALA A 357 26.68 -9.06 -5.13
N ILE A 358 25.74 -9.02 -4.18
CA ILE A 358 26.00 -8.66 -2.77
C ILE A 358 25.71 -9.82 -1.79
N GLY A 359 25.30 -10.99 -2.29
CA GLY A 359 24.97 -12.15 -1.47
C GLY A 359 23.48 -12.49 -1.50
N THR A 360 22.97 -13.01 -0.38
CA THR A 360 21.55 -13.33 -0.22
C THR A 360 20.73 -12.07 0.07
N VAL A 361 19.61 -11.89 -0.66
CA VAL A 361 18.71 -10.75 -0.52
C VAL A 361 17.29 -11.23 -0.35
N LEU A 362 16.61 -10.76 0.69
CA LEU A 362 15.18 -11.01 0.96
C LEU A 362 14.51 -9.68 1.29
N SER A 363 13.29 -9.48 0.82
CA SER A 363 12.46 -8.30 1.19
C SER A 363 11.32 -8.66 2.13
N VAL A 364 10.99 -7.70 2.99
CA VAL A 364 9.81 -7.70 3.87
C VAL A 364 9.09 -6.36 3.76
N SER A 365 7.81 -6.34 4.07
CA SER A 365 6.93 -5.21 3.82
C SER A 365 5.70 -5.23 4.70
N ALA A 366 5.19 -4.04 5.03
CA ALA A 366 3.94 -3.91 5.77
C ALA A 366 2.71 -4.26 4.94
N SER A 367 2.80 -4.16 3.62
CA SER A 367 1.74 -4.42 2.66
C SER A 367 2.39 -4.67 1.29
N TYR A 368 1.77 -5.41 0.39
CA TYR A 368 2.29 -5.57 -0.97
C TYR A 368 1.16 -5.78 -1.96
N GLN A 369 1.36 -5.33 -3.19
CA GLN A 369 0.42 -5.45 -4.27
C GLN A 369 0.86 -6.46 -5.34
N VAL A 370 -0.11 -7.20 -5.86
CA VAL A 370 0.01 -8.03 -7.08
C VAL A 370 -0.71 -7.38 -8.27
N GLY A 371 -1.39 -6.26 -8.04
CA GLY A 371 -2.10 -5.45 -9.01
C GLY A 371 -2.37 -4.05 -8.44
N TYR A 372 -3.59 -3.53 -8.56
CA TYR A 372 -3.96 -2.23 -7.99
C TYR A 372 -4.27 -2.34 -6.49
N ALA A 373 -3.49 -1.70 -5.63
CA ALA A 373 -3.71 -1.66 -4.19
C ALA A 373 -5.10 -1.14 -3.80
N SER A 374 -5.71 -0.30 -4.63
CA SER A 374 -7.07 0.21 -4.37
C SER A 374 -8.19 -0.75 -4.76
N LEU A 375 -7.89 -1.96 -5.23
CA LEU A 375 -8.90 -2.97 -5.59
C LEU A 375 -8.92 -4.16 -4.63
N PRO A 376 -10.09 -4.82 -4.44
CA PRO A 376 -10.25 -5.96 -3.56
C PRO A 376 -9.26 -7.08 -3.89
N PHE A 377 -8.59 -7.59 -2.86
CA PHE A 377 -7.64 -8.70 -2.91
C PHE A 377 -6.45 -8.52 -3.86
N GLN A 378 -6.19 -7.32 -4.38
CA GLN A 378 -5.01 -7.04 -5.19
C GLN A 378 -3.83 -6.50 -4.39
N SER A 379 -4.05 -6.17 -3.11
CA SER A 379 -3.00 -5.92 -2.13
C SER A 379 -3.28 -6.67 -0.82
N SER A 380 -2.22 -7.01 -0.08
CA SER A 380 -2.28 -7.71 1.20
C SER A 380 -2.65 -6.80 2.37
N GLY A 381 -2.37 -5.49 2.30
CA GLY A 381 -2.63 -4.57 3.39
C GLY A 381 -1.84 -4.87 4.67
N LYS A 382 -1.92 -3.97 5.65
CA LYS A 382 -1.21 -4.12 6.94
C LYS A 382 -1.81 -5.21 7.83
N MET A 383 -3.14 -5.32 7.88
CA MET A 383 -3.88 -6.26 8.74
C MET A 383 -3.42 -6.22 10.21
N GLY A 384 -3.42 -5.04 10.81
CA GLY A 384 -2.86 -4.83 12.14
C GLY A 384 -1.37 -5.21 12.28
N GLY A 385 -0.61 -5.13 11.18
CA GLY A 385 0.80 -5.50 11.11
C GLY A 385 1.08 -6.98 10.86
N LEU A 386 0.06 -7.82 10.65
CA LEU A 386 0.22 -9.25 10.40
C LEU A 386 1.12 -9.52 9.18
N THR A 387 0.93 -8.79 8.07
CA THR A 387 1.74 -8.97 6.85
C THR A 387 3.23 -8.82 7.14
N LEU A 388 3.62 -7.75 7.85
CA LEU A 388 5.01 -7.50 8.22
C LEU A 388 5.57 -8.65 9.07
N LYS A 389 4.83 -9.06 10.11
CA LYS A 389 5.24 -10.14 11.02
C LYS A 389 5.47 -11.45 10.27
N LYS A 390 4.54 -11.83 9.38
CA LYS A 390 4.63 -13.07 8.59
C LYS A 390 5.77 -13.04 7.57
N GLN A 391 6.09 -11.87 7.02
CA GLN A 391 7.25 -11.73 6.15
C GLN A 391 8.58 -11.78 6.93
N PHE A 392 8.59 -11.24 8.15
CA PHE A 392 9.74 -11.35 9.06
C PHE A 392 9.98 -12.77 9.57
N GLU A 393 8.96 -13.60 9.75
CA GLU A 393 9.15 -15.03 10.05
C GLU A 393 10.04 -15.72 9.02
N THR A 394 9.85 -15.42 7.72
CA THR A 394 10.74 -15.91 6.67
C THR A 394 12.16 -15.34 6.83
N ALA A 395 12.28 -14.04 7.12
CA ALA A 395 13.57 -13.39 7.34
C ALA A 395 14.35 -13.98 8.52
N PHE A 396 13.68 -14.36 9.61
CA PHE A 396 14.28 -15.05 10.76
C PHE A 396 14.81 -16.42 10.34
N GLY A 397 14.04 -17.20 9.59
CA GLY A 397 14.51 -18.51 9.12
C GLY A 397 15.67 -18.44 8.11
N VAL A 398 15.67 -17.45 7.22
CA VAL A 398 16.67 -17.31 6.14
C VAL A 398 17.94 -16.62 6.62
N HIS A 399 17.81 -15.61 7.48
CA HIS A 399 18.87 -14.70 7.90
C HIS A 399 19.74 -14.16 6.74
N PRO A 400 19.14 -13.43 5.78
CA PRO A 400 19.84 -12.97 4.58
C PRO A 400 21.05 -12.08 4.93
N ASP A 401 22.01 -12.04 4.02
CA ASP A 401 23.11 -11.08 4.05
C ASP A 401 22.57 -9.64 3.95
N TRP A 402 21.48 -9.46 3.20
CA TRP A 402 20.79 -8.19 3.01
C TRP A 402 19.27 -8.36 3.16
N LEU A 403 18.72 -7.76 4.21
CA LEU A 403 17.28 -7.62 4.40
C LEU A 403 16.83 -6.28 3.84
N LEU A 404 15.90 -6.27 2.90
CA LEU A 404 15.28 -5.05 2.38
C LEU A 404 13.89 -4.87 3.00
N VAL A 405 13.60 -3.67 3.49
CA VAL A 405 12.30 -3.30 4.04
C VAL A 405 11.61 -2.37 3.06
N ASN A 406 10.35 -2.65 2.77
CA ASN A 406 9.49 -1.87 1.89
C ASN A 406 8.27 -1.36 2.68
N GLU A 407 8.16 -0.09 3.06
CA GLU A 407 9.07 1.04 2.81
C GLU A 407 9.04 2.09 3.93
N TRP A 408 9.91 3.11 3.86
CA TRP A 408 9.98 4.17 4.86
C TRP A 408 8.91 5.24 4.67
N ASN A 409 8.96 6.00 3.58
CA ASN A 409 8.23 7.27 3.42
C ASN A 409 7.50 7.42 2.08
N GLU A 410 6.90 6.36 1.52
CA GLU A 410 6.11 6.46 0.29
C GLU A 410 4.69 6.96 0.60
N HIS A 411 4.57 8.22 1.02
CA HIS A 411 3.27 8.80 1.37
C HIS A 411 2.44 9.19 0.15
N ILE A 412 3.06 9.27 -1.02
CA ILE A 412 2.42 9.74 -2.25
C ILE A 412 2.42 8.66 -3.33
N ALA A 413 1.35 8.61 -4.12
CA ALA A 413 1.34 7.87 -5.36
C ALA A 413 0.61 8.65 -6.46
N GLN A 414 0.72 8.16 -7.69
CA GLN A 414 -0.08 8.65 -8.81
C GLN A 414 -1.24 7.67 -9.06
N PRO A 415 -2.46 8.18 -9.21
CA PRO A 415 -3.55 7.35 -9.70
C PRO A 415 -3.29 7.02 -11.18
N GLN A 416 -3.73 5.86 -11.62
CA GLN A 416 -3.63 5.37 -12.98
C GLN A 416 -5.01 5.31 -13.64
N PRO A 417 -5.10 5.49 -14.97
CA PRO A 417 -6.34 5.26 -15.70
C PRO A 417 -6.86 3.84 -15.47
N ASN A 418 -8.15 3.70 -15.18
CA ASN A 418 -8.76 2.39 -14.99
C ASN A 418 -8.72 1.56 -16.29
N PRO A 419 -8.02 0.40 -16.31
CA PRO A 419 -7.92 -0.44 -17.50
C PRO A 419 -9.12 -1.40 -17.66
N TYR A 420 -10.02 -1.46 -16.68
CA TYR A 420 -11.10 -2.45 -16.65
C TYR A 420 -12.35 -1.99 -17.41
N GLU A 421 -13.05 -2.97 -17.96
CA GLU A 421 -14.22 -2.78 -18.81
C GLU A 421 -15.34 -1.99 -18.09
N PRO A 422 -15.93 -0.96 -18.72
CA PRO A 422 -17.05 -0.19 -18.16
C PRO A 422 -18.25 -1.04 -17.74
N ALA A 423 -18.42 -2.24 -18.31
CA ALA A 423 -19.49 -3.18 -17.97
C ALA A 423 -19.43 -3.69 -16.52
N LEU A 424 -18.26 -3.61 -15.85
CA LEU A 424 -18.14 -3.87 -14.41
C LEU A 424 -18.76 -2.76 -13.55
N GLY A 425 -19.24 -1.68 -14.18
CA GLY A 425 -19.95 -0.60 -13.51
C GLY A 425 -19.08 0.08 -12.47
N SER A 426 -19.49 0.04 -11.22
CA SER A 426 -18.82 0.60 -10.06
C SER A 426 -17.89 -0.39 -9.36
N LEU A 427 -18.00 -1.70 -9.64
CA LEU A 427 -17.06 -2.72 -9.13
C LEU A 427 -15.62 -2.49 -9.57
N ARG A 428 -15.41 -1.80 -10.70
CA ARG A 428 -14.07 -1.45 -11.21
C ARG A 428 -13.43 -0.24 -10.53
N ARG A 429 -14.09 0.42 -9.59
CA ARG A 429 -13.58 1.63 -8.92
C ARG A 429 -12.73 1.28 -7.70
N SER A 430 -11.94 2.26 -7.24
CA SER A 430 -11.20 2.14 -5.98
C SER A 430 -12.15 1.88 -4.80
N MET A 431 -11.77 0.97 -3.90
CA MET A 431 -12.63 0.53 -2.79
C MET A 431 -13.01 1.69 -1.86
N GLY A 432 -14.29 1.86 -1.56
CA GLY A 432 -14.77 2.96 -0.72
C GLY A 432 -15.16 4.22 -1.51
N GLU A 433 -14.99 4.20 -2.84
CA GLU A 433 -15.47 5.24 -3.78
C GLU A 433 -16.77 4.84 -4.50
N GLY A 434 -17.43 3.76 -4.08
CA GLY A 434 -18.69 3.26 -4.68
C GLY A 434 -19.83 4.30 -4.64
N ASP A 435 -19.82 5.17 -3.64
CA ASP A 435 -20.87 6.19 -3.41
C ASP A 435 -20.64 7.49 -4.23
N VAL A 436 -19.55 7.61 -5.00
CA VAL A 436 -19.24 8.83 -5.75
C VAL A 436 -20.14 8.97 -6.98
N PRO A 437 -20.82 10.12 -7.18
CA PRO A 437 -21.65 10.37 -8.35
C PRO A 437 -20.90 10.11 -9.66
N GLY A 438 -21.59 9.52 -10.64
CA GLY A 438 -21.03 9.35 -11.98
C GLY A 438 -20.60 10.70 -12.57
N GLY A 439 -19.34 10.79 -13.00
CA GLY A 439 -18.78 11.99 -13.62
C GLY A 439 -17.74 12.74 -12.78
N ASP A 440 -17.46 12.34 -11.53
CA ASP A 440 -16.25 12.82 -10.84
C ASP A 440 -15.02 12.32 -11.63
N PRO A 441 -14.13 13.22 -12.09
CA PRO A 441 -12.95 12.85 -12.86
C PRO A 441 -12.08 11.79 -12.17
N GLY A 442 -12.07 11.71 -10.84
CA GLY A 442 -11.26 10.79 -10.04
C GLY A 442 -11.91 9.44 -9.76
N ALA A 443 -13.23 9.31 -9.90
CA ALA A 443 -13.97 8.09 -9.53
C ALA A 443 -13.58 6.87 -10.37
N ASP A 444 -12.90 7.08 -11.50
CA ASP A 444 -12.45 6.03 -12.41
C ASP A 444 -10.93 5.89 -12.49
N TRP A 445 -10.24 6.22 -11.40
CA TRP A 445 -8.80 6.00 -11.29
C TRP A 445 -8.48 4.96 -10.22
N LEU A 446 -7.36 4.27 -10.43
CA LEU A 446 -6.89 3.19 -9.57
C LEU A 446 -5.48 3.47 -9.06
N TRP A 447 -5.17 2.95 -7.88
CA TRP A 447 -3.87 3.15 -7.26
C TRP A 447 -3.08 1.85 -7.30
N VAL A 448 -1.85 1.91 -7.82
CA VAL A 448 -0.97 0.75 -7.88
C VAL A 448 -0.20 0.62 -6.57
N ASP A 449 0.50 1.67 -6.16
CA ASP A 449 1.53 1.57 -5.13
C ASP A 449 0.98 1.58 -3.70
N GLY A 450 0.22 2.60 -3.32
CA GLY A 450 -0.44 2.71 -2.00
C GLY A 450 -1.94 2.94 -2.09
N TYR A 451 -2.70 2.72 -1.00
CA TYR A 451 -4.12 3.11 -0.90
C TYR A 451 -4.52 3.37 0.56
N GLY A 452 -4.57 4.66 0.93
CA GLY A 452 -4.65 5.14 2.32
C GLY A 452 -3.72 4.42 3.30
N THR A 453 -4.06 4.45 4.58
CA THR A 453 -3.21 3.92 5.65
C THR A 453 -3.20 2.38 5.71
N GLY A 454 -4.33 1.74 5.37
CA GLY A 454 -4.52 0.28 5.48
C GLY A 454 -3.75 -0.54 4.45
N PHE A 455 -3.50 0.03 3.26
CA PHE A 455 -2.77 -0.63 2.18
C PHE A 455 -1.42 0.00 1.83
N ALA A 456 -1.08 1.16 2.39
CA ALA A 456 0.27 1.70 2.28
C ALA A 456 1.32 0.71 2.81
N ARG A 457 2.50 0.69 2.18
CA ARG A 457 3.66 -0.08 2.68
C ARG A 457 4.55 0.76 3.59
N ASP A 458 4.25 2.05 3.67
CA ASP A 458 4.88 3.07 4.50
C ASP A 458 4.92 2.72 5.99
N LEU A 459 6.08 2.98 6.60
CA LEU A 459 6.42 2.72 8.00
C LEU A 459 6.87 3.99 8.74
N GLU A 460 6.90 5.15 8.08
CA GLU A 460 7.11 6.43 8.75
C GLU A 460 5.90 6.73 9.64
N PRO A 461 6.11 7.26 10.86
CA PRO A 461 5.01 7.63 11.73
C PRO A 461 4.01 8.61 11.07
N THR A 462 2.73 8.26 11.11
CA THR A 462 1.63 9.10 10.60
C THR A 462 0.65 9.52 11.70
N GLU A 463 -0.18 10.50 11.42
CA GLU A 463 -1.28 10.87 12.32
C GLU A 463 -2.29 9.71 12.47
N GLN A 464 -2.55 8.98 11.39
CA GLN A 464 -3.60 7.97 11.34
C GLN A 464 -3.21 6.64 12.02
N ASP A 465 -1.94 6.25 11.95
CA ASP A 465 -1.44 5.03 12.61
C ASP A 465 -0.76 5.33 13.96
N ASN A 466 -0.57 6.61 14.30
CA ASN A 466 0.13 7.10 15.48
C ASN A 466 1.55 6.51 15.66
N GLY A 467 2.21 6.06 14.58
CA GLY A 467 3.53 5.44 14.62
C GLY A 467 3.54 3.93 14.90
N ALA A 468 2.38 3.27 14.94
CA ALA A 468 2.30 1.83 15.18
C ALA A 468 3.09 1.00 14.15
N GLY A 469 3.16 1.44 12.88
CA GLY A 469 3.97 0.79 11.85
C GLY A 469 5.47 0.84 12.18
N TYR A 470 5.97 2.02 12.56
CA TYR A 470 7.35 2.24 12.98
C TYR A 470 7.74 1.40 14.19
N ASP A 471 6.90 1.38 15.23
CA ASP A 471 7.16 0.62 16.45
C ASP A 471 7.22 -0.88 16.18
N LEU A 472 6.34 -1.38 15.29
CA LEU A 472 6.38 -2.77 14.88
C LEU A 472 7.63 -3.10 14.06
N LEU A 473 8.03 -2.23 13.12
CA LEU A 473 9.29 -2.39 12.39
C LEU A 473 10.48 -2.51 13.35
N LYS A 474 10.58 -1.60 14.32
CA LYS A 474 11.64 -1.60 15.33
C LYS A 474 11.66 -2.89 16.13
N SER A 475 10.49 -3.37 16.56
CA SER A 475 10.35 -4.65 17.25
C SER A 475 10.85 -5.82 16.39
N CYS A 476 10.43 -5.88 15.11
CA CYS A 476 10.85 -6.95 14.21
C CYS A 476 12.35 -6.91 13.89
N LEU A 477 12.92 -5.72 13.73
CA LEU A 477 14.36 -5.56 13.56
C LEU A 477 15.13 -5.94 14.83
N ASN A 478 14.60 -5.69 16.02
CA ASN A 478 15.21 -6.15 17.26
C ASN A 478 15.32 -7.69 17.30
N VAL A 479 14.22 -8.39 16.99
CA VAL A 479 14.22 -9.86 16.86
C VAL A 479 15.23 -10.32 15.81
N TYR A 480 15.22 -9.71 14.62
CA TYR A 480 16.14 -10.05 13.53
C TYR A 480 17.61 -9.89 13.95
N ARG A 481 17.95 -8.78 14.59
CA ARG A 481 19.31 -8.44 15.02
C ARG A 481 19.82 -9.32 16.16
N SER A 482 18.92 -9.83 16.99
CA SER A 482 19.27 -10.78 18.05
C SER A 482 19.72 -12.15 17.50
N GLY A 483 19.54 -12.41 16.20
CA GLY A 483 19.97 -13.65 15.55
C GLY A 483 19.04 -14.84 15.79
N HIS A 484 17.82 -14.58 16.26
CA HIS A 484 16.80 -15.60 16.44
C HIS A 484 16.30 -16.13 15.09
N GLY A 485 16.22 -17.46 14.96
CA GLY A 485 15.75 -18.15 13.75
C GLY A 485 14.23 -18.26 13.64
N SER A 486 13.51 -17.77 14.65
CA SER A 486 12.05 -17.79 14.77
C SER A 486 11.58 -16.60 15.58
N CYS A 487 10.26 -16.41 15.70
CA CYS A 487 9.72 -15.39 16.60
C CYS A 487 9.52 -15.92 18.02
N ASP A 488 10.62 -16.12 18.73
CA ASP A 488 10.66 -16.67 20.09
C ASP A 488 11.21 -15.69 21.14
N LEU A 489 11.47 -14.43 20.76
CA LEU A 489 11.91 -13.38 21.69
C LEU A 489 10.72 -12.84 22.50
N PRO A 490 10.64 -13.07 23.82
CA PRO A 490 9.47 -12.69 24.61
C PRO A 490 9.29 -11.18 24.72
N GLY A 491 8.05 -10.71 24.66
CA GLY A 491 7.70 -9.29 24.84
C GLY A 491 7.78 -8.45 23.57
N GLU A 492 8.35 -8.98 22.48
CA GLU A 492 8.39 -8.29 21.19
C GLU A 492 7.04 -8.34 20.48
N ALA A 493 6.53 -7.18 20.10
CA ALA A 493 5.28 -7.05 19.34
C ALA A 493 5.34 -7.80 18.01
N CYS A 494 6.52 -7.93 17.41
CA CYS A 494 6.74 -8.73 16.20
C CYS A 494 6.33 -10.20 16.38
N CYS A 495 6.52 -10.75 17.59
CA CYS A 495 6.24 -12.15 17.93
C CYS A 495 4.84 -12.38 18.49
N GLN A 496 4.01 -11.35 18.50
CA GLN A 496 2.63 -11.42 18.93
C GLN A 496 1.75 -11.33 17.68
N LEU A 497 1.43 -12.47 17.09
CA LEU A 497 0.49 -12.53 15.96
C LEU A 497 -0.91 -12.14 16.47
N GLY A 498 -1.54 -11.16 15.82
CA GLY A 498 -2.97 -10.90 16.00
C GLY A 498 -3.81 -11.97 15.31
N ALA A 499 -5.13 -12.01 15.53
CA ALA A 499 -6.01 -12.96 14.83
C ALA A 499 -6.10 -12.72 13.32
N GLY A 500 -5.61 -11.58 12.83
CA GLY A 500 -5.69 -11.22 11.41
C GLY A 500 -7.13 -10.95 10.97
N MET A 501 -7.43 -11.35 9.74
CA MET A 501 -8.76 -11.24 9.15
C MET A 501 -9.25 -12.60 8.63
N ASN A 502 -10.53 -12.85 8.82
CA ASN A 502 -11.23 -14.01 8.28
C ASN A 502 -11.63 -13.73 6.84
N VAL A 503 -11.24 -14.64 5.93
CA VAL A 503 -11.73 -14.62 4.54
C VAL A 503 -13.14 -15.19 4.54
N VAL A 504 -14.13 -14.35 4.25
CA VAL A 504 -15.50 -14.77 4.06
C VAL A 504 -15.71 -15.06 2.57
N MET A 505 -15.83 -16.34 2.25
CA MET A 505 -16.15 -16.83 0.91
C MET A 505 -17.66 -16.76 0.68
N SER A 506 -18.06 -16.35 -0.51
CA SER A 506 -19.46 -16.26 -0.93
C SER A 506 -19.81 -17.41 -1.86
N LEU A 507 -20.92 -18.10 -1.58
CA LEU A 507 -21.44 -19.21 -2.36
C LEU A 507 -22.88 -18.94 -2.73
N ARG A 508 -23.30 -19.43 -3.91
CA ARG A 508 -24.67 -19.34 -4.40
C ARG A 508 -25.15 -20.70 -4.88
N GLY A 509 -26.41 -21.03 -4.61
CA GLY A 509 -27.05 -22.18 -5.25
C GLY A 509 -27.06 -22.01 -6.77
N LYS A 510 -26.74 -23.06 -7.53
CA LYS A 510 -26.78 -23.00 -8.99
C LYS A 510 -28.23 -22.89 -9.48
N SER A 511 -28.53 -21.84 -10.24
CA SER A 511 -29.72 -21.72 -11.07
C SER A 511 -29.33 -21.69 -12.55
N ASP A 512 -30.29 -21.99 -13.43
CA ASP A 512 -30.14 -21.76 -14.87
C ASP A 512 -30.03 -20.24 -15.11
N GLY A 513 -28.80 -19.71 -15.16
CA GLY A 513 -28.51 -18.33 -15.60
C GLY A 513 -27.88 -17.38 -14.58
N GLY A 514 -27.39 -17.86 -13.42
CA GLY A 514 -26.64 -17.01 -12.49
C GLY A 514 -27.46 -15.90 -11.82
N SER A 515 -28.77 -16.08 -11.73
CA SER A 515 -29.70 -15.14 -11.10
C SER A 515 -29.50 -15.09 -9.57
N MET A 516 -29.75 -13.93 -8.95
CA MET A 516 -29.76 -13.72 -7.48
C MET A 516 -31.05 -14.29 -6.84
N THR A 517 -31.48 -15.48 -7.26
CA THR A 517 -32.80 -16.07 -6.94
C THR A 517 -32.68 -17.39 -6.19
N THR A 518 -31.48 -17.82 -5.88
CA THR A 518 -31.15 -19.04 -5.14
C THR A 518 -30.42 -18.67 -3.88
N ASP A 519 -30.47 -19.55 -2.89
CA ASP A 519 -29.85 -19.34 -1.58
C ASP A 519 -28.36 -18.92 -1.67
N HIS A 520 -27.93 -18.05 -0.76
CA HIS A 520 -26.57 -17.52 -0.66
C HIS A 520 -25.94 -17.88 0.69
N VAL A 521 -24.85 -18.63 0.67
CA VAL A 521 -24.13 -19.03 1.87
C VAL A 521 -22.81 -18.30 1.96
N LEU A 522 -22.54 -17.71 3.13
CA LEU A 522 -21.22 -17.20 3.49
C LEU A 522 -20.49 -18.23 4.33
N THR A 523 -19.19 -18.41 4.11
CA THR A 523 -18.39 -19.32 4.94
C THR A 523 -16.97 -18.83 5.12
N ILE A 524 -16.41 -19.09 6.30
CA ILE A 524 -14.98 -18.92 6.60
C ILE A 524 -14.21 -20.26 6.51
N SER A 525 -14.90 -21.36 6.20
CA SER A 525 -14.34 -22.70 6.11
C SER A 525 -14.10 -23.07 4.65
N GLU A 526 -12.82 -23.17 4.24
CA GLU A 526 -12.46 -23.65 2.90
C GLU A 526 -12.99 -25.07 2.65
N GLN A 527 -13.02 -25.91 3.69
CA GLN A 527 -13.57 -27.26 3.59
C GLN A 527 -15.08 -27.26 3.32
N GLU A 528 -15.84 -26.37 3.97
CA GLU A 528 -17.29 -26.22 3.72
C GLU A 528 -17.51 -25.73 2.28
N ARG A 529 -16.76 -24.72 1.85
CA ARG A 529 -16.77 -24.25 0.46
C ARG A 529 -16.53 -25.39 -0.52
N ASP A 530 -15.44 -26.14 -0.35
CA ASP A 530 -15.07 -27.22 -1.28
C ASP A 530 -16.12 -28.34 -1.29
N THR A 531 -16.71 -28.64 -0.14
CA THR A 531 -17.79 -29.64 -0.03
C THR A 531 -19.05 -29.18 -0.78
N LEU A 532 -19.47 -27.92 -0.58
CA LEU A 532 -20.64 -27.38 -1.24
C LEU A 532 -20.44 -27.26 -2.75
N VAL A 533 -19.29 -26.75 -3.21
CA VAL A 533 -18.98 -26.63 -4.63
C VAL A 533 -18.88 -28.00 -5.32
N SER A 534 -18.22 -28.98 -4.67
CA SER A 534 -18.09 -30.34 -5.23
C SER A 534 -19.39 -31.13 -5.27
N SER A 535 -20.40 -30.77 -4.47
CA SER A 535 -21.75 -31.34 -4.58
C SER A 535 -22.41 -31.06 -5.94
N GLY A 536 -21.92 -30.05 -6.67
CA GLY A 536 -22.49 -29.60 -7.94
C GLY A 536 -23.67 -28.66 -7.78
N SER A 537 -24.27 -28.53 -6.60
CA SER A 537 -25.42 -27.67 -6.31
C SER A 537 -25.06 -26.21 -6.00
N TRP A 538 -23.79 -25.93 -5.69
CA TRP A 538 -23.31 -24.59 -5.34
C TRP A 538 -22.21 -24.14 -6.29
N ALA A 539 -22.11 -22.83 -6.47
CA ALA A 539 -21.02 -22.14 -7.15
C ALA A 539 -20.43 -21.09 -6.22
N GLU A 540 -19.12 -20.94 -6.26
CA GLU A 540 -18.44 -19.81 -5.61
C GLU A 540 -18.73 -18.52 -6.40
N VAL A 541 -18.97 -17.44 -5.66
CA VAL A 541 -19.09 -16.09 -6.22
C VAL A 541 -17.70 -15.46 -6.20
N CYS A 542 -17.19 -15.14 -7.37
CA CYS A 542 -15.79 -14.75 -7.54
C CYS A 542 -15.53 -13.27 -7.28
N ASN A 543 -14.31 -12.95 -6.84
CA ASN A 543 -13.80 -11.59 -6.82
C ASN A 543 -13.85 -11.00 -8.24
N PRO A 544 -14.26 -9.73 -8.47
CA PRO A 544 -14.34 -9.17 -9.82
C PRO A 544 -13.01 -9.15 -10.59
N PHE A 545 -11.90 -9.25 -9.88
CA PHE A 545 -10.57 -9.12 -10.43
C PHE A 545 -9.76 -10.41 -10.25
N TYR A 546 -8.49 -10.26 -9.91
CA TYR A 546 -7.60 -11.34 -9.52
C TYR A 546 -8.16 -12.11 -8.30
N GLY A 547 -8.29 -13.43 -8.43
CA GLY A 547 -8.55 -14.32 -7.31
C GLY A 547 -7.22 -14.85 -6.77
N PRO A 548 -6.74 -14.41 -5.59
CA PRO A 548 -5.55 -15.01 -4.98
C PRO A 548 -5.79 -16.50 -4.70
N PRO A 549 -4.73 -17.33 -4.54
CA PRO A 549 -4.85 -18.73 -4.21
C PRO A 549 -5.83 -18.97 -3.05
N GLY A 550 -6.91 -19.71 -3.33
CA GLY A 550 -7.99 -19.94 -2.38
C GLY A 550 -9.24 -19.09 -2.59
N LEU A 551 -9.28 -18.20 -3.58
CA LEU A 551 -10.48 -17.51 -4.05
C LEU A 551 -10.57 -17.56 -5.58
N CYS A 552 -11.78 -17.65 -6.13
CA CYS A 552 -11.97 -17.46 -7.56
C CYS A 552 -11.99 -15.98 -7.96
N GLY A 553 -11.57 -15.68 -9.19
CA GLY A 553 -11.52 -14.32 -9.77
C GLY A 553 -12.41 -14.19 -11.01
N GLY A 554 -12.49 -12.98 -11.58
CA GLY A 554 -13.29 -12.67 -12.78
C GLY A 554 -14.80 -12.63 -12.56
N GLY A 555 -15.25 -12.32 -11.34
CA GLY A 555 -16.66 -12.09 -11.03
C GLY A 555 -17.23 -10.83 -11.70
N THR A 556 -18.56 -10.73 -11.75
CA THR A 556 -19.27 -9.59 -12.37
C THR A 556 -20.44 -9.09 -11.53
N THR A 557 -20.56 -9.58 -10.29
CA THR A 557 -21.69 -9.31 -9.41
C THR A 557 -21.25 -8.51 -8.18
N VAL A 558 -22.23 -7.87 -7.53
CA VAL A 558 -22.01 -7.02 -6.36
C VAL A 558 -21.86 -7.81 -5.05
N ASP A 559 -22.25 -9.09 -5.07
CA ASP A 559 -21.91 -10.05 -4.04
C ASP A 559 -20.53 -10.65 -4.36
N GLY A 560 -19.82 -11.09 -3.32
CA GLY A 560 -18.47 -11.61 -3.50
C GLY A 560 -17.77 -11.82 -2.16
N PRO A 561 -16.51 -12.28 -2.19
CA PRO A 561 -15.75 -12.48 -0.99
C PRO A 561 -15.35 -11.13 -0.36
N PHE A 562 -15.16 -11.16 0.96
CA PHE A 562 -14.67 -10.02 1.73
C PHE A 562 -13.91 -10.51 2.96
N LEU A 563 -13.29 -9.58 3.68
CA LEU A 563 -12.51 -9.85 4.88
C LEU A 563 -13.17 -9.19 6.09
N LEU A 564 -13.29 -9.97 7.17
CA LEU A 564 -13.73 -9.50 8.48
C LEU A 564 -12.57 -9.57 9.47
N PHE A 565 -12.52 -8.69 10.47
CA PHE A 565 -11.54 -8.82 11.55
C PHE A 565 -11.76 -10.12 12.34
N GLY A 566 -10.67 -10.79 12.72
CA GLY A 566 -10.73 -12.03 13.49
C GLY A 566 -11.17 -11.83 14.95
N ASP A 567 -10.93 -10.64 15.51
CA ASP A 567 -11.19 -10.32 16.91
C ASP A 567 -12.12 -9.10 17.09
N ALA A 568 -12.74 -9.02 18.27
CA ALA A 568 -13.51 -7.86 18.71
C ALA A 568 -12.65 -6.59 18.82
N GLY A 569 -13.31 -5.42 18.86
CA GLY A 569 -12.67 -4.11 19.00
C GLY A 569 -13.71 -3.03 19.33
N ALA A 570 -13.25 -1.85 19.75
CA ALA A 570 -14.14 -0.76 20.15
C ALA A 570 -15.10 -0.32 19.01
N ASP A 571 -14.58 -0.28 17.78
CA ASP A 571 -15.33 0.12 16.58
C ASP A 571 -15.67 -1.08 15.71
N ARG A 572 -16.13 -2.17 16.34
CA ARG A 572 -16.42 -3.42 15.63
C ARG A 572 -17.74 -4.05 16.06
N VAL A 573 -18.44 -4.63 15.10
CA VAL A 573 -19.68 -5.40 15.31
C VAL A 573 -19.54 -6.80 14.74
N LEU A 574 -19.99 -7.80 15.51
CA LEU A 574 -19.91 -9.20 15.12
C LEU A 574 -20.97 -9.52 14.06
N ILE A 575 -20.56 -10.20 12.99
CA ILE A 575 -21.44 -10.68 11.93
C ILE A 575 -21.68 -12.16 12.13
N TYR A 576 -22.95 -12.55 12.16
CA TYR A 576 -23.41 -13.92 12.24
C TYR A 576 -23.93 -14.40 10.89
N ARG A 577 -23.71 -15.69 10.61
CA ARG A 577 -24.47 -16.44 9.61
C ARG A 577 -25.72 -17.01 10.26
N CYS A 578 -26.85 -16.73 9.64
CA CYS A 578 -28.17 -17.08 10.12
C CYS A 578 -28.91 -17.91 9.07
N TYR A 579 -29.79 -18.80 9.52
CA TYR A 579 -30.66 -19.59 8.66
C TYR A 579 -32.13 -19.40 9.05
N SER A 580 -32.94 -18.94 8.10
CA SER A 580 -34.35 -18.59 8.32
C SER A 580 -35.27 -19.81 8.42
N GLY A 581 -34.79 -20.97 7.97
CA GLY A 581 -35.58 -22.16 7.64
C GLY A 581 -35.87 -22.31 6.14
N ALA A 582 -35.60 -21.28 5.35
CA ALA A 582 -35.75 -21.28 3.89
C ALA A 582 -34.45 -20.90 3.17
N ASP A 583 -33.73 -19.92 3.69
CA ASP A 583 -32.52 -19.33 3.11
C ASP A 583 -31.55 -18.86 4.20
N HIS A 584 -30.32 -18.59 3.79
CA HIS A 584 -29.26 -18.04 4.64
C HIS A 584 -29.19 -16.52 4.51
N PHE A 585 -28.82 -15.87 5.61
CA PHE A 585 -28.65 -14.42 5.66
C PHE A 585 -27.61 -14.03 6.73
N ILE A 586 -27.18 -12.77 6.71
CA ILE A 586 -26.29 -12.21 7.73
C ILE A 586 -27.05 -11.35 8.73
N SER A 587 -26.64 -11.38 10.00
CA SER A 587 -27.18 -10.49 11.04
C SER A 587 -26.08 -9.97 11.97
N THR A 588 -26.30 -8.80 12.57
CA THR A 588 -25.54 -8.32 13.74
C THR A 588 -26.20 -8.75 15.07
N ASP A 589 -27.43 -9.26 15.01
CA ASP A 589 -28.14 -9.77 16.18
C ASP A 589 -27.59 -11.15 16.58
N PRO A 590 -27.08 -11.35 17.81
CA PRO A 590 -26.65 -12.66 18.28
C PRO A 590 -27.76 -13.70 18.33
N GLY A 591 -29.03 -13.29 18.31
CA GLY A 591 -30.21 -14.14 18.20
C GLY A 591 -30.69 -14.37 16.75
N CYS A 592 -29.95 -13.89 15.74
CA CYS A 592 -30.31 -13.98 14.33
C CYS A 592 -31.77 -13.56 14.04
N GLU A 593 -32.27 -12.50 14.69
CA GLU A 593 -33.64 -12.00 14.52
C GLU A 593 -34.70 -13.09 14.86
N GLY A 594 -34.39 -13.95 15.82
CA GLY A 594 -35.22 -15.08 16.23
C GLY A 594 -35.11 -16.31 15.33
N ARG A 595 -34.11 -16.37 14.44
CA ARG A 595 -33.82 -17.49 13.53
C ARG A 595 -32.68 -18.36 14.05
N VAL A 596 -32.29 -19.36 13.26
CA VAL A 596 -31.20 -20.28 13.63
C VAL A 596 -29.87 -19.56 13.45
N VAL A 597 -29.08 -19.50 14.52
CA VAL A 597 -27.69 -19.03 14.48
C VAL A 597 -26.82 -20.22 14.07
N GLU A 598 -26.12 -20.09 12.94
CA GLU A 598 -25.19 -21.14 12.50
C GLU A 598 -23.77 -20.89 13.01
N GLY A 599 -23.35 -19.63 13.09
CA GLY A 599 -22.07 -19.27 13.70
C GLY A 599 -21.62 -17.84 13.39
N PRO A 600 -20.58 -17.36 14.10
CA PRO A 600 -19.93 -16.10 13.79
C PRO A 600 -19.07 -16.22 12.53
N LEU A 601 -19.07 -15.17 11.70
CA LEU A 601 -18.17 -15.04 10.54
C LEU A 601 -16.94 -14.18 10.87
N GLY A 602 -17.09 -13.21 11.76
CA GLY A 602 -16.03 -12.27 12.15
C GLY A 602 -16.61 -10.89 12.43
N TRP A 603 -15.74 -9.90 12.57
CA TRP A 603 -16.13 -8.55 12.98
C TRP A 603 -16.01 -7.55 11.84
N ALA A 604 -17.09 -6.82 11.54
CA ALA A 604 -17.08 -5.67 10.63
C ALA A 604 -16.72 -4.40 11.41
N SER A 605 -16.05 -3.44 10.76
CA SER A 605 -15.79 -2.12 11.36
C SER A 605 -17.07 -1.28 11.41
N THR A 606 -17.29 -0.53 12.48
CA THR A 606 -18.38 0.48 12.50
C THR A 606 -17.94 1.82 11.90
N VAL A 607 -16.66 1.96 11.56
CA VAL A 607 -16.07 3.17 10.97
C VAL A 607 -15.38 2.83 9.64
N ARG A 608 -15.63 3.63 8.60
CA ARG A 608 -14.96 3.46 7.29
C ARG A 608 -13.51 3.88 7.41
N THR A 609 -12.60 3.04 6.95
CA THR A 609 -11.15 3.31 6.86
C THR A 609 -10.62 2.62 5.62
N THR A 610 -9.39 2.88 5.17
CA THR A 610 -8.84 2.05 4.09
C THR A 610 -8.53 0.61 4.51
N GLU A 611 -8.43 0.26 5.79
CA GLU A 611 -8.32 -1.15 6.20
C GLU A 611 -9.66 -1.89 6.06
N ALA A 612 -10.79 -1.18 6.08
CA ALA A 612 -12.14 -1.70 5.86
C ALA A 612 -12.96 -0.65 5.09
N PRO A 613 -12.73 -0.49 3.77
CA PRO A 613 -13.29 0.64 3.01
C PRO A 613 -14.71 0.38 2.51
N ARG A 614 -15.10 -0.89 2.36
CA ARG A 614 -16.32 -1.28 1.64
C ARG A 614 -17.47 -1.49 2.61
N MET A 615 -18.62 -0.86 2.38
CA MET A 615 -19.80 -1.09 3.21
C MET A 615 -20.40 -2.49 2.92
N LEU A 616 -20.70 -3.27 3.96
CA LEU A 616 -21.43 -4.53 3.86
C LEU A 616 -22.93 -4.28 4.05
N ARG A 617 -23.73 -4.74 3.10
CA ARG A 617 -25.20 -4.58 3.12
C ARG A 617 -25.88 -5.92 2.97
N ARG A 618 -27.06 -6.07 3.58
CA ARG A 618 -27.98 -7.17 3.30
C ARG A 618 -29.03 -6.72 2.30
N CYS A 619 -29.22 -7.55 1.29
CA CYS A 619 -30.17 -7.36 0.21
C CYS A 619 -31.20 -8.48 0.24
N TYR A 620 -32.45 -8.14 -0.09
CA TYR A 620 -33.56 -9.09 -0.13
C TYR A 620 -34.24 -9.08 -1.50
N ASN A 621 -34.29 -10.25 -2.13
CA ASN A 621 -35.04 -10.50 -3.35
C ASN A 621 -36.44 -11.01 -3.01
N ALA A 622 -37.40 -10.10 -2.85
CA ALA A 622 -38.76 -10.45 -2.46
C ALA A 622 -39.46 -11.46 -3.41
N PRO A 623 -39.34 -11.36 -4.75
CA PRO A 623 -39.87 -12.38 -5.66
C PRO A 623 -39.30 -13.78 -5.45
N ALA A 624 -38.02 -13.90 -5.10
CA ALA A 624 -37.36 -15.20 -4.87
C ALA A 624 -37.42 -15.66 -3.41
N ILE A 625 -37.74 -14.76 -2.47
CA ILE A 625 -37.68 -14.99 -1.02
C ILE A 625 -36.27 -15.44 -0.62
N VAL A 626 -35.27 -14.67 -1.05
CA VAL A 626 -33.85 -14.96 -0.82
C VAL A 626 -33.12 -13.71 -0.37
N HIS A 627 -32.32 -13.85 0.69
CA HIS A 627 -31.33 -12.87 1.11
C HIS A 627 -29.98 -13.12 0.43
N PHE A 628 -29.25 -12.03 0.24
CA PHE A 628 -27.85 -12.04 -0.17
C PHE A 628 -27.18 -10.78 0.38
N HIS A 629 -25.91 -10.56 0.04
CA HIS A 629 -25.18 -9.37 0.45
C HIS A 629 -24.65 -8.58 -0.74
N SER A 630 -24.39 -7.31 -0.50
CA SER A 630 -23.61 -6.48 -1.40
C SER A 630 -22.43 -5.90 -0.64
N VAL A 631 -21.29 -5.78 -1.33
CA VAL A 631 -20.08 -5.18 -0.78
C VAL A 631 -19.75 -3.91 -1.57
N ASP A 632 -19.59 -2.80 -0.85
CA ASP A 632 -19.41 -1.43 -1.33
C ASP A 632 -20.64 -0.84 -2.03
N GLU A 633 -21.24 -1.56 -2.96
CA GLU A 633 -22.40 -1.14 -3.75
C GLU A 633 -23.72 -1.16 -2.97
N HIS A 634 -24.70 -0.46 -3.53
CA HIS A 634 -26.10 -0.62 -3.16
C HIS A 634 -26.65 -1.96 -3.69
N CYS A 635 -27.76 -2.40 -3.09
CA CYS A 635 -28.47 -3.56 -3.61
C CYS A 635 -28.89 -3.36 -5.08
N PRO A 636 -28.79 -4.39 -5.95
CA PRO A 636 -29.21 -4.30 -7.34
C PRO A 636 -30.64 -3.78 -7.50
N ALA A 637 -30.90 -3.06 -8.60
CA ALA A 637 -32.23 -2.53 -8.89
C ALA A 637 -33.32 -3.61 -8.81
N GLY A 638 -34.42 -3.30 -8.11
CA GLY A 638 -35.52 -4.22 -7.86
C GLY A 638 -35.35 -5.12 -6.63
N MET A 639 -34.20 -5.06 -5.95
CA MET A 639 -33.97 -5.71 -4.67
C MET A 639 -34.13 -4.70 -3.53
N GLN A 640 -34.57 -5.18 -2.37
CA GLN A 640 -34.70 -4.35 -1.17
C GLN A 640 -33.37 -4.32 -0.42
N GLU A 641 -32.86 -3.13 -0.12
CA GLU A 641 -31.78 -2.95 0.86
C GLU A 641 -32.38 -2.92 2.27
N GLU A 642 -31.94 -3.84 3.13
CA GLU A 642 -32.55 -3.99 4.46
C GLU A 642 -31.77 -3.25 5.55
N ALA A 643 -30.45 -3.43 5.59
CA ALA A 643 -29.59 -2.78 6.59
C ALA A 643 -28.11 -2.73 6.17
N PRO A 644 -27.37 -1.69 6.60
CA PRO A 644 -25.91 -1.71 6.63
C PRO A 644 -25.40 -2.49 7.85
N PHE A 645 -24.36 -3.28 7.66
CA PHE A 645 -23.76 -4.16 8.69
C PHE A 645 -22.38 -3.69 9.17
N GLY A 646 -21.91 -2.55 8.66
CA GLY A 646 -20.58 -2.02 8.91
C GLY A 646 -19.68 -2.13 7.67
N TYR A 647 -18.41 -1.84 7.84
CA TYR A 647 -17.41 -1.82 6.79
C TYR A 647 -16.49 -3.03 6.87
N VAL A 648 -16.17 -3.56 5.70
CA VAL A 648 -15.37 -4.75 5.48
C VAL A 648 -14.27 -4.45 4.48
N ARG A 649 -13.32 -5.37 4.39
CA ARG A 649 -12.26 -5.29 3.40
C ARG A 649 -12.54 -6.08 2.16
#